data_AF-A0A2D7V100-F1
#
_entry.id   AF-A0A2D7V100-F1
#
_cell.length_a   1.000
_cell.length_b   1.000
_cell.length_c   1.000
_cell.angle_alpha   90.00
_cell.angle_beta   90.00
_cell.angle_gamma   90.00
#
_symmetry.space_group_name_H-M   'P 1'
#
loop_
_entity.id
_entity.type
_entity.pdbx_description
1 polymer ?
#
loop_
_entity_poly.entity_id
_entity_poly.type
_entity_poly.pdbx_seq_one_letter_code
_entity_poly.pdbx_strand_id
1 'polypeptide(L)'
;FVGFSASERYIAGDSRANEHVGLTAIHILFVREHNRIAGLLEAQHPEWTDEDIYQAARKYVTALMQQITYQEYLPSMNIHADYGEYDPSIDPSVSNAFATLAFRMGHSQIGPLTLRLEENRTSIPQGSIAMEDGFWDPHSLVTDGGIDPVLRGLAFTTQEANDPGYIHALRNMLFGEPGMGGMDMCAIDIQRGRDHGIPDYGAFRAHIGLETANNWSDVTSNSELASRLESVYPNVSSADPLIGMYAEDHDWIQDNITIHSTVGPTMHYIINDQFHRLRVSDPLFYEWDPDLANVIDEIRNTTLTDVILRNTGIEGMLCKSMISEQHWIENSEIDFTKTSDFCINENLHFAPGPPVEITSPSDEGKTTVLNAKMTERTARSGLGEINLGMISQWASYGPSIAPADCNGDGLVDISVGATFDQEGWELGTNFSTGRMHMMKNIGNNQFIDITEDSGLPTSNSTALGLTWADFDDDGDLDLHVSNFGSADIENGSGGAPNELYRNDGDCSFTEIAEEVGVDNNGHSSKGLWADYDHDGDLDLYSMNFGVLSEEQLLVRQESNILYRNRLAETGIADFEPITIQAGRIDGGTLEPSEEGEIQIDEPFSIAITAPENPSAQMLSQSADPNGKGSGLSWAGVFTDMDGDSWEDIFVASDFGFSPYYNGSEDGIFRTSTFTHNFTLQGTGMGAHVGDMDGDGDLDLCVSNFGPNFLWMQEEPTRWEEVGVDRGIAENILVNWDCKFIDVDLDGDLDVWFGVGKINPFTSFNNNSLYINDGNGHFIDGIEAIGLLDQGKTMGSAWADFDGDGDLDLVLGDSNIGIRFFENDAAQRDNVRWISIDPKSPATDDEINRDAIGAMVDIELSNGRTIRQAILAGDGFIGCSVSEARLGVPSGTEIENIKIIWNDGEVTTMEDWTINRINVQYYDPDPSIENLLSGSSLSQILLIIIGLSFIVFLYIRRQNENDASDRK
;
A
#
# COMPACT_ATOMS: atom_id res chain seq x y z
N PHE A 1 -22.84 24.46 -19.57
CA PHE A 1 -21.97 25.54 -19.08
C PHE A 1 -20.61 25.35 -19.73
N VAL A 2 -20.14 26.34 -20.48
CA VAL A 2 -18.92 26.26 -21.30
C VAL A 2 -17.94 27.27 -20.71
N GLY A 3 -16.84 26.83 -20.09
CA GLY A 3 -15.80 27.76 -19.66
C GLY A 3 -14.91 27.44 -18.45
N PHE A 4 -14.79 26.20 -17.96
CA PHE A 4 -13.82 25.89 -16.90
C PHE A 4 -13.02 24.65 -17.27
N SER A 5 -11.71 24.78 -17.49
CA SER A 5 -10.84 23.65 -17.81
C SER A 5 -10.07 23.21 -16.56
N ALA A 6 -10.63 22.25 -15.82
CA ALA A 6 -9.78 21.22 -15.22
C ALA A 6 -9.44 20.23 -16.35
N SER A 7 -8.20 19.74 -16.42
CA SER A 7 -7.79 18.69 -17.38
C SER A 7 -8.59 17.41 -17.18
N GLU A 8 -9.08 17.17 -15.96
CA GLU A 8 -9.82 15.98 -15.56
C GLU A 8 -11.02 16.34 -14.67
N ARG A 9 -12.08 15.51 -14.71
CA ARG A 9 -13.32 15.71 -13.95
C ARG A 9 -13.91 14.36 -13.56
N TYR A 10 -14.54 14.30 -12.39
CA TYR A 10 -15.30 13.13 -11.97
C TYR A 10 -16.54 12.92 -12.84
N ILE A 11 -16.84 11.66 -13.14
CA ILE A 11 -18.06 11.25 -13.83
C ILE A 11 -19.05 10.74 -12.79
N ALA A 12 -20.27 11.27 -12.82
CA ALA A 12 -21.34 10.87 -11.91
C ALA A 12 -22.69 10.91 -12.63
N GLY A 13 -23.72 10.38 -11.96
CA GLY A 13 -25.09 10.40 -12.47
C GLY A 13 -25.66 11.82 -12.69
N ASP A 14 -25.11 12.85 -12.03
CA ASP A 14 -25.45 14.25 -12.25
C ASP A 14 -24.25 15.05 -12.78
N SER A 15 -24.49 15.83 -13.85
CA SER A 15 -23.46 16.64 -14.51
C SER A 15 -22.83 17.74 -13.65
N ARG A 16 -23.40 18.03 -12.48
CA ARG A 16 -22.95 19.06 -11.54
C ARG A 16 -22.10 18.49 -10.40
N ALA A 17 -21.77 17.20 -10.40
CA ALA A 17 -21.00 16.59 -9.32
C ALA A 17 -19.64 17.28 -9.04
N ASN A 18 -19.08 17.98 -10.03
CA ASN A 18 -17.84 18.74 -9.91
C ASN A 18 -18.06 20.24 -9.62
N GLU A 19 -19.29 20.67 -9.32
CA GLU A 19 -19.57 22.09 -9.18
C GLU A 19 -18.79 22.70 -8.02
N HIS A 20 -18.70 21.99 -6.89
CA HIS A 20 -17.90 22.38 -5.74
C HIS A 20 -17.37 21.14 -4.98
N VAL A 21 -16.18 21.23 -4.39
CA VAL A 21 -15.48 20.11 -3.71
C VAL A 21 -16.33 19.38 -2.66
N GLY A 22 -17.13 20.11 -1.87
CA GLY A 22 -18.04 19.50 -0.89
C GLY A 22 -19.13 18.64 -1.52
N LEU A 23 -19.63 19.00 -2.70
CA LEU A 23 -20.58 18.18 -3.45
C LEU A 23 -19.91 16.95 -4.04
N THR A 24 -18.69 17.11 -4.57
CA THR A 24 -17.89 16.00 -5.09
C THR A 24 -17.61 14.96 -4.01
N ALA A 25 -17.26 15.39 -2.79
CA ALA A 25 -17.04 14.50 -1.65
C ALA A 25 -18.26 13.61 -1.34
N ILE A 26 -19.48 14.18 -1.36
CA ILE A 26 -20.72 13.41 -1.15
C ILE A 26 -21.00 12.44 -2.32
N HIS A 27 -20.68 12.81 -3.55
CA HIS A 27 -20.78 11.89 -4.68
C HIS A 27 -19.83 10.69 -4.54
N ILE A 28 -18.57 10.94 -4.18
CA ILE A 28 -17.57 9.89 -3.93
C ILE A 28 -18.04 8.97 -2.80
N LEU A 29 -18.57 9.54 -1.71
CA LEU A 29 -19.08 8.79 -0.56
C LEU A 29 -20.12 7.73 -0.97
N PHE A 30 -21.13 8.11 -1.76
CA PHE A 30 -22.18 7.17 -2.17
C PHE A 30 -21.75 6.21 -3.29
N VAL A 31 -20.72 6.55 -4.08
CA VAL A 31 -20.08 5.58 -4.99
C VAL A 31 -19.33 4.52 -4.18
N ARG A 32 -18.59 4.91 -3.14
CA ARG A 32 -17.91 3.98 -2.22
C ARG A 32 -18.92 3.05 -1.53
N GLU A 33 -20.03 3.60 -1.02
CA GLU A 33 -21.06 2.77 -0.37
C GLU A 33 -21.73 1.79 -1.35
N HIS A 34 -21.93 2.20 -2.61
CA HIS A 34 -22.43 1.28 -3.65
C HIS A 34 -21.47 0.10 -3.87
N ASN A 35 -20.18 0.38 -4.05
CA ASN A 35 -19.18 -0.66 -4.28
C ASN A 35 -19.02 -1.57 -3.06
N ARG A 36 -19.05 -1.01 -1.83
CA ARG A 36 -19.03 -1.77 -0.59
C ARG A 36 -20.19 -2.75 -0.51
N ILE A 37 -21.41 -2.29 -0.80
CA ILE A 37 -22.61 -3.16 -0.81
C ILE A 37 -22.51 -4.19 -1.94
N ALA A 38 -22.01 -3.82 -3.12
CA ALA A 38 -21.83 -4.74 -4.24
C ALA A 38 -20.89 -5.89 -3.88
N GLY A 39 -19.73 -5.62 -3.27
CA GLY A 39 -18.80 -6.66 -2.81
C GLY A 39 -19.39 -7.58 -1.75
N LEU A 40 -20.18 -7.03 -0.80
CA LEU A 40 -20.90 -7.85 0.18
C LEU A 40 -21.94 -8.78 -0.47
N LEU A 41 -22.64 -8.30 -1.50
CA LEU A 41 -23.63 -9.07 -2.22
C LEU A 41 -22.98 -10.16 -3.09
N GLU A 42 -21.86 -9.85 -3.74
CA GLU A 42 -21.08 -10.82 -4.51
C GLU A 42 -20.62 -11.99 -3.65
N ALA A 43 -20.07 -11.71 -2.47
CA ALA A 43 -19.64 -12.74 -1.52
C ALA A 43 -20.81 -13.60 -1.00
N GLN A 44 -21.98 -13.00 -0.78
CA GLN A 44 -23.17 -13.71 -0.30
C GLN A 44 -23.90 -14.49 -1.40
N HIS A 45 -23.75 -14.06 -2.66
CA HIS A 45 -24.43 -14.61 -3.82
C HIS A 45 -23.47 -14.84 -5.00
N PRO A 46 -22.54 -15.81 -4.91
CA PRO A 46 -21.56 -16.07 -5.98
C PRO A 46 -22.18 -16.50 -7.32
N GLU A 47 -23.46 -16.87 -7.32
CA GLU A 47 -24.21 -17.22 -8.52
C GLU A 47 -24.84 -16.04 -9.26
N TRP A 48 -24.83 -14.84 -8.68
CA TRP A 48 -25.41 -13.65 -9.30
C TRP A 48 -24.54 -13.12 -10.43
N THR A 49 -25.18 -12.51 -11.42
CA THR A 49 -24.45 -11.78 -12.47
C THR A 49 -24.10 -10.37 -11.99
N ASP A 50 -23.12 -9.73 -12.62
CA ASP A 50 -22.74 -8.33 -12.34
C ASP A 50 -23.95 -7.38 -12.39
N GLU A 51 -24.90 -7.59 -13.31
CA GLU A 51 -26.12 -6.79 -13.42
C GLU A 51 -27.05 -6.98 -12.21
N ASP A 52 -27.17 -8.21 -11.71
CA ASP A 52 -27.98 -8.51 -10.52
C ASP A 52 -27.37 -7.83 -9.29
N ILE A 53 -26.05 -7.94 -9.11
CA ILE A 53 -25.29 -7.29 -8.02
C ILE A 53 -25.44 -5.76 -8.10
N TYR A 54 -25.21 -5.18 -9.29
CA TYR A 54 -25.34 -3.73 -9.50
C TYR A 54 -26.74 -3.22 -9.17
N GLN A 55 -27.81 -3.88 -9.65
CA GLN A 55 -29.16 -3.42 -9.39
C GLN A 55 -29.55 -3.56 -7.91
N ALA A 56 -29.12 -4.62 -7.25
CA ALA A 56 -29.35 -4.81 -5.81
C ALA A 56 -28.62 -3.76 -4.97
N ALA A 57 -27.33 -3.51 -5.23
CA ALA A 57 -26.55 -2.48 -4.54
C ALA A 57 -27.12 -1.07 -4.81
N ARG A 58 -27.47 -0.76 -6.06
CA ARG A 58 -28.12 0.51 -6.43
C ARG A 58 -29.42 0.73 -5.67
N LYS A 59 -30.24 -0.31 -5.54
CA LYS A 59 -31.52 -0.27 -4.84
C LYS A 59 -31.34 -0.05 -3.34
N TYR A 60 -30.35 -0.72 -2.74
CA TYR A 60 -29.99 -0.53 -1.34
C TYR A 60 -29.52 0.91 -1.06
N VAL A 61 -28.57 1.43 -1.85
CA VAL A 61 -28.08 2.82 -1.70
C VAL A 61 -29.20 3.84 -1.86
N THR A 62 -30.11 3.62 -2.82
CA THR A 62 -31.28 4.48 -3.01
C THR A 62 -32.15 4.51 -1.74
N ALA A 63 -32.35 3.36 -1.09
CA ALA A 63 -33.11 3.27 0.15
C ALA A 63 -32.43 4.00 1.32
N LEU A 64 -31.09 3.92 1.44
CA LEU A 64 -30.33 4.69 2.42
C LEU A 64 -30.52 6.20 2.20
N MET A 65 -30.42 6.67 0.95
CA MET A 65 -30.65 8.08 0.62
C MET A 65 -32.08 8.53 0.98
N GLN A 66 -33.09 7.68 0.73
CA GLN A 66 -34.47 7.95 1.14
C GLN A 66 -34.59 8.03 2.67
N GLN A 67 -34.08 7.03 3.40
CA GLN A 67 -34.08 7.03 4.86
C GLN A 67 -33.45 8.31 5.43
N ILE A 68 -32.23 8.65 5.03
CA ILE A 68 -31.49 9.83 5.50
C ILE A 68 -32.28 11.12 5.20
N THR A 69 -32.84 11.22 4.00
CA THR A 69 -33.64 12.40 3.59
C THR A 69 -34.85 12.60 4.50
N TYR A 70 -35.63 11.55 4.74
CA TYR A 70 -36.91 11.65 5.46
C TYR A 70 -36.76 11.60 6.98
N GLN A 71 -35.68 11.01 7.51
CA GLN A 71 -35.48 10.82 8.96
C GLN A 71 -34.42 11.75 9.56
N GLU A 72 -33.53 12.34 8.75
CA GLU A 72 -32.51 13.27 9.25
C GLU A 72 -32.63 14.66 8.60
N TYR A 73 -32.58 14.76 7.28
CA TYR A 73 -32.53 16.05 6.58
C TYR A 73 -33.83 16.87 6.76
N LEU A 74 -35.00 16.33 6.44
CA LEU A 74 -36.27 17.06 6.60
C LEU A 74 -36.57 17.41 8.08
N PRO A 75 -36.39 16.48 9.04
CA PRO A 75 -36.50 16.79 10.46
C PRO A 75 -35.54 17.88 10.96
N SER A 76 -34.33 18.02 10.40
CA SER A 76 -33.39 19.09 10.79
C SER A 76 -33.96 20.50 10.53
N MET A 77 -34.89 20.61 9.57
CA MET A 77 -35.61 21.84 9.25
C MET A 77 -36.99 21.94 9.93
N ASN A 78 -37.29 21.02 10.85
CA ASN A 78 -38.60 20.82 11.47
C ASN A 78 -39.72 20.58 10.44
N ILE A 79 -39.40 19.82 9.39
CA ILE A 79 -40.37 19.30 8.42
C ILE A 79 -40.67 17.84 8.80
N HIS A 80 -41.72 17.67 9.59
CA HIS A 80 -42.23 16.36 10.02
C HIS A 80 -43.57 16.12 9.34
N ALA A 81 -43.68 15.09 8.51
CA ALA A 81 -44.97 14.66 7.99
C ALA A 81 -45.23 13.19 8.31
N ASP A 82 -46.47 12.92 8.71
CA ASP A 82 -47.05 11.58 8.63
C ASP A 82 -47.41 11.35 7.17
N TYR A 83 -46.43 10.91 6.37
CA TYR A 83 -46.66 10.86 4.93
C TYR A 83 -47.64 9.76 4.50
N GLY A 84 -48.16 8.89 5.38
CA GLY A 84 -49.16 7.89 5.00
C GLY A 84 -48.61 6.72 4.16
N GLU A 85 -49.51 5.97 3.52
CA GLU A 85 -49.21 4.78 2.69
C GLU A 85 -49.07 5.13 1.20
N TYR A 86 -48.58 4.18 0.39
CA TYR A 86 -48.48 4.33 -1.07
C TYR A 86 -49.84 4.65 -1.72
N ASP A 87 -49.91 5.76 -2.45
CA ASP A 87 -51.06 6.23 -3.21
C ASP A 87 -50.66 6.61 -4.65
N PRO A 88 -50.96 5.75 -5.65
CA PRO A 88 -50.63 6.00 -7.05
C PRO A 88 -51.49 7.11 -7.70
N SER A 89 -52.48 7.67 -7.00
CA SER A 89 -53.31 8.76 -7.50
C SER A 89 -52.68 10.15 -7.32
N ILE A 90 -51.64 10.23 -6.50
CA ILE A 90 -50.87 11.46 -6.24
C ILE A 90 -49.80 11.64 -7.33
N ASP A 91 -49.59 12.89 -7.75
CA ASP A 91 -48.61 13.23 -8.80
C ASP A 91 -47.19 13.41 -8.23
N PRO A 92 -46.23 12.52 -8.55
CA PRO A 92 -44.84 12.59 -8.07
C PRO A 92 -44.04 13.74 -8.68
N SER A 93 -44.55 14.42 -9.72
CA SER A 93 -43.75 15.37 -10.48
C SER A 93 -43.22 16.52 -9.61
N VAL A 94 -41.98 16.92 -9.90
CA VAL A 94 -41.38 18.06 -9.22
C VAL A 94 -42.10 19.34 -9.65
N SER A 95 -42.67 20.06 -8.69
CA SER A 95 -43.37 21.30 -8.97
C SER A 95 -42.39 22.39 -9.40
N ASN A 96 -42.84 23.26 -10.30
CA ASN A 96 -42.02 24.37 -10.79
C ASN A 96 -41.60 25.32 -9.65
N ALA A 97 -42.46 25.52 -8.65
CA ALA A 97 -42.16 26.35 -7.48
C ALA A 97 -41.09 25.73 -6.58
N PHE A 98 -41.10 24.40 -6.40
CA PHE A 98 -40.09 23.70 -5.63
C PHE A 98 -38.71 23.80 -6.29
N ALA A 99 -38.59 23.40 -7.55
CA ALA A 99 -37.30 23.36 -8.26
C ALA A 99 -36.70 24.76 -8.53
N THR A 100 -37.56 25.77 -8.67
CA THR A 100 -37.13 27.11 -9.08
C THR A 100 -36.89 28.05 -7.90
N LEU A 101 -37.60 27.86 -6.78
CA LEU A 101 -37.55 28.80 -5.66
C LEU A 101 -37.26 28.08 -4.33
N ALA A 102 -38.18 27.25 -3.85
CA ALA A 102 -38.13 26.78 -2.47
C ALA A 102 -36.88 25.93 -2.18
N PHE A 103 -36.51 25.02 -3.07
CA PHE A 103 -35.34 24.15 -2.87
C PHE A 103 -34.00 24.81 -3.28
N ARG A 104 -34.02 26.12 -3.60
CA ARG A 104 -32.81 26.95 -3.71
C ARG A 104 -32.47 27.66 -2.39
N MET A 105 -33.22 27.40 -1.33
CA MET A 105 -32.97 27.90 0.02
C MET A 105 -31.51 27.74 0.46
N GLY A 106 -30.85 26.66 0.02
CA GLY A 106 -29.44 26.37 0.30
C GLY A 106 -28.48 27.47 -0.11
N HIS A 107 -28.79 28.27 -1.15
CA HIS A 107 -27.87 29.34 -1.58
C HIS A 107 -27.69 30.45 -0.54
N SER A 108 -28.68 30.67 0.33
CA SER A 108 -28.55 31.60 1.47
C SER A 108 -27.82 30.97 2.66
N GLN A 109 -27.73 29.64 2.71
CA GLN A 109 -27.18 28.89 3.85
C GLN A 109 -25.68 28.57 3.68
N ILE A 110 -25.10 28.90 2.51
CA ILE A 110 -23.70 28.65 2.20
C ILE A 110 -22.80 29.68 2.90
N GLY A 111 -21.84 29.19 3.69
CA GLY A 111 -20.81 29.98 4.33
C GLY A 111 -19.64 30.34 3.40
N PRO A 112 -18.78 31.31 3.78
CA PRO A 112 -17.69 31.79 2.92
C PRO A 112 -16.50 30.82 2.78
N LEU A 113 -16.42 29.81 3.64
CA LEU A 113 -15.32 28.85 3.69
C LEU A 113 -15.87 27.42 3.69
N THR A 114 -15.17 26.55 2.99
CA THR A 114 -15.29 25.09 3.13
C THR A 114 -14.18 24.65 4.06
N LEU A 115 -14.52 24.33 5.31
CA LEU A 115 -13.55 23.87 6.29
C LEU A 115 -12.99 22.51 5.87
N ARG A 116 -11.69 22.33 6.09
CA ARG A 116 -10.99 21.05 5.96
C ARG A 116 -10.30 20.78 7.28
N LEU A 117 -10.72 19.71 7.97
CA LEU A 117 -10.35 19.48 9.36
C LEU A 117 -9.64 18.14 9.56
N GLU A 118 -8.69 18.12 10.48
CA GLU A 118 -8.10 16.93 11.08
C GLU A 118 -9.08 16.25 12.06
N GLU A 119 -8.74 15.07 12.56
CA GLU A 119 -9.56 14.34 13.53
C GLU A 119 -9.84 15.15 14.81
N ASN A 120 -8.83 15.87 15.30
CA ASN A 120 -8.96 16.75 16.46
C ASN A 120 -9.76 18.06 16.19
N ARG A 121 -10.39 18.18 15.02
CA ARG A 121 -11.15 19.34 14.54
C ARG A 121 -10.35 20.63 14.39
N THR A 122 -9.03 20.53 14.29
CA THR A 122 -8.16 21.63 13.82
C THR A 122 -8.06 21.61 12.29
N SER A 123 -7.63 22.71 11.67
CA SER A 123 -7.47 22.76 10.23
C SER A 123 -6.28 21.92 9.77
N ILE A 124 -6.42 21.23 8.64
CA ILE A 124 -5.30 20.53 7.99
C ILE A 124 -4.17 21.52 7.62
N PRO A 125 -2.90 21.08 7.44
CA PRO A 125 -1.78 21.96 7.08
C PRO A 125 -2.03 22.83 5.83
N GLN A 126 -2.75 22.29 4.83
CA GLN A 126 -3.13 22.97 3.59
C GLN A 126 -4.24 24.01 3.80
N GLY A 127 -4.84 24.09 4.99
CA GLY A 127 -5.85 25.08 5.37
C GLY A 127 -7.25 24.82 4.81
N SER A 128 -8.19 25.73 5.09
CA SER A 128 -9.56 25.67 4.53
C SER A 128 -9.65 26.33 3.16
N ILE A 129 -10.65 25.96 2.36
CA ILE A 129 -10.85 26.48 1.00
C ILE A 129 -11.83 27.65 1.03
N ALA A 130 -11.50 28.75 0.36
CA ALA A 130 -12.48 29.81 0.12
C ALA A 130 -13.54 29.33 -0.87
N MET A 131 -14.81 29.67 -0.64
CA MET A 131 -15.93 29.17 -1.46
C MET A 131 -15.71 29.38 -2.97
N GLU A 132 -15.16 30.54 -3.37
CA GLU A 132 -14.83 30.84 -4.76
C GLU A 132 -13.75 29.95 -5.38
N ASP A 133 -12.81 29.45 -4.57
CA ASP A 133 -11.69 28.63 -5.03
C ASP A 133 -12.09 27.14 -5.16
N GLY A 134 -13.12 26.70 -4.41
CA GLY A 134 -13.62 25.33 -4.47
C GLY A 134 -14.49 24.99 -5.68
N PHE A 135 -14.85 25.97 -6.53
CA PHE A 135 -15.71 25.72 -7.69
C PHE A 135 -14.95 25.09 -8.86
N TRP A 136 -15.43 23.94 -9.35
CA TRP A 136 -14.83 23.20 -10.48
C TRP A 136 -13.37 22.80 -10.28
N ASP A 137 -12.90 22.70 -9.04
CA ASP A 137 -11.56 22.26 -8.67
C ASP A 137 -11.59 20.87 -8.02
N PRO A 138 -11.57 19.78 -8.80
CA PRO A 138 -11.47 18.43 -8.24
C PRO A 138 -10.07 18.11 -7.71
N HIS A 139 -9.05 18.89 -8.06
CA HIS A 139 -7.65 18.55 -7.80
C HIS A 139 -7.32 18.57 -6.30
N SER A 140 -7.90 19.52 -5.56
CA SER A 140 -7.70 19.61 -4.11
C SER A 140 -8.18 18.38 -3.34
N LEU A 141 -9.03 17.53 -3.93
CA LEU A 141 -9.43 16.26 -3.30
C LEU A 141 -8.40 15.15 -3.53
N VAL A 142 -7.56 15.25 -4.55
CA VAL A 142 -6.53 14.26 -4.87
C VAL A 142 -5.24 14.56 -4.11
N THR A 143 -4.85 15.83 -4.03
CA THR A 143 -3.54 16.23 -3.45
C THR A 143 -3.59 16.56 -1.96
N ASP A 144 -4.76 16.90 -1.41
CA ASP A 144 -4.86 17.49 -0.07
C ASP A 144 -5.68 16.63 0.91
N GLY A 145 -5.43 15.32 0.92
CA GLY A 145 -5.96 14.40 1.94
C GLY A 145 -7.36 13.85 1.69
N GLY A 146 -7.85 13.84 0.44
CA GLY A 146 -9.09 13.14 0.10
C GLY A 146 -10.38 13.85 0.52
N ILE A 147 -11.43 13.05 0.73
CA ILE A 147 -12.77 13.55 1.11
C ILE A 147 -12.94 13.70 2.63
N ASP A 148 -12.10 13.07 3.44
CA ASP A 148 -12.29 12.97 4.89
C ASP A 148 -12.22 14.34 5.59
N PRO A 149 -11.20 15.19 5.31
CA PRO A 149 -11.15 16.53 5.91
C PRO A 149 -12.36 17.40 5.53
N VAL A 150 -12.85 17.24 4.29
CA VAL A 150 -14.02 17.97 3.78
C VAL A 150 -15.29 17.51 4.50
N LEU A 151 -15.50 16.19 4.62
CA LEU A 151 -16.68 15.64 5.30
C LEU A 151 -16.69 15.99 6.79
N ARG A 152 -15.54 15.96 7.48
CA ARG A 152 -15.40 16.49 8.86
C ARG A 152 -15.76 17.97 8.92
N GLY A 153 -15.27 18.78 7.98
CA GLY A 153 -15.59 20.20 7.88
C GLY A 153 -17.09 20.48 7.67
N LEU A 154 -17.75 19.71 6.80
CA LEU A 154 -19.18 19.81 6.54
C LEU A 154 -20.02 19.44 7.77
N ALA A 155 -19.65 18.36 8.49
CA ALA A 155 -20.32 17.96 9.73
C ALA A 155 -20.06 18.92 10.89
N PHE A 156 -18.90 19.59 10.90
CA PHE A 156 -18.53 20.53 11.95
C PHE A 156 -19.28 21.86 11.80
N THR A 157 -19.33 22.41 10.59
CA THR A 157 -19.75 23.80 10.33
C THR A 157 -21.24 24.04 10.59
N THR A 158 -21.57 25.10 11.33
CA THR A 158 -22.97 25.56 11.43
C THR A 158 -23.39 26.28 10.15
N GLN A 159 -24.53 25.90 9.57
CA GLN A 159 -25.07 26.55 8.37
C GLN A 159 -25.42 28.03 8.62
N GLU A 160 -25.32 28.86 7.58
CA GLU A 160 -25.82 30.25 7.65
C GLU A 160 -27.36 30.29 7.70
N ALA A 161 -27.91 31.39 8.20
CA ALA A 161 -29.35 31.58 8.28
C ALA A 161 -29.99 31.66 6.88
N ASN A 162 -31.21 31.13 6.75
CA ASN A 162 -32.00 31.31 5.55
C ASN A 162 -32.62 32.72 5.52
N ASP A 163 -32.06 33.64 4.73
CA ASP A 163 -32.53 35.01 4.68
C ASP A 163 -32.23 35.66 3.30
N PRO A 164 -32.57 36.94 3.04
CA PRO A 164 -32.29 37.57 1.76
C PRO A 164 -30.79 37.89 1.50
N GLY A 165 -29.90 37.45 2.39
CA GLY A 165 -28.45 37.63 2.35
C GLY A 165 -27.74 36.49 1.63
N TYR A 166 -26.79 36.86 0.77
CA TYR A 166 -25.93 35.93 0.04
C TYR A 166 -24.49 36.35 0.29
N ILE A 167 -23.61 35.38 0.52
CA ILE A 167 -22.18 35.64 0.69
C ILE A 167 -21.56 36.26 -0.55
N HIS A 168 -20.42 36.92 -0.37
CA HIS A 168 -19.73 37.64 -1.45
C HIS A 168 -19.42 36.73 -2.65
N ALA A 169 -18.95 35.51 -2.41
CA ALA A 169 -18.59 34.53 -3.44
C ALA A 169 -19.76 34.28 -4.41
N LEU A 170 -20.94 33.95 -3.88
CA LEU A 170 -22.14 33.66 -4.69
C LEU A 170 -22.77 34.91 -5.32
N ARG A 171 -22.68 36.06 -4.64
CA ARG A 171 -23.33 37.29 -5.10
C ARG A 171 -22.51 38.06 -6.14
N ASN A 172 -21.19 38.03 -6.07
CA ASN A 172 -20.34 38.91 -6.89
C ASN A 172 -19.29 38.15 -7.71
N MET A 173 -19.02 36.89 -7.39
CA MET A 173 -17.89 36.14 -7.96
C MET A 173 -18.28 34.78 -8.55
N LEU A 174 -19.57 34.41 -8.56
CA LEU A 174 -20.03 33.11 -9.02
C LEU A 174 -19.56 32.84 -10.46
N PHE A 175 -18.73 31.81 -10.62
CA PHE A 175 -18.18 31.37 -11.91
C PHE A 175 -17.48 32.51 -12.69
N GLY A 176 -16.84 33.45 -12.01
CA GLY A 176 -15.96 34.46 -12.60
C GLY A 176 -14.50 34.15 -12.31
N GLU A 177 -13.59 34.41 -13.25
CA GLU A 177 -12.16 34.35 -12.94
C GLU A 177 -11.78 35.36 -11.84
N PRO A 178 -10.81 35.03 -10.96
CA PRO A 178 -10.33 35.95 -9.93
C PRO A 178 -10.01 37.33 -10.50
N GLY A 179 -10.72 38.36 -10.02
CA GLY A 179 -10.52 39.76 -10.41
C GLY A 179 -11.27 40.23 -11.67
N MET A 180 -11.99 39.37 -12.39
CA MET A 180 -12.76 39.74 -13.59
C MET A 180 -14.25 40.03 -13.32
N GLY A 181 -14.73 39.70 -12.12
CA GLY A 181 -16.14 39.78 -11.72
C GLY A 181 -16.91 38.53 -12.16
N GLY A 182 -17.80 38.03 -11.28
CA GLY A 182 -18.64 36.86 -11.54
C GLY A 182 -20.12 37.20 -11.70
N MET A 183 -20.94 36.17 -11.82
CA MET A 183 -22.39 36.27 -11.82
C MET A 183 -22.94 36.49 -10.41
N ASP A 184 -24.18 36.99 -10.32
CA ASP A 184 -24.91 37.16 -9.06
C ASP A 184 -25.97 36.05 -8.94
N MET A 185 -25.71 35.07 -8.06
CA MET A 185 -26.62 33.93 -7.86
C MET A 185 -28.00 34.40 -7.39
N CYS A 186 -28.07 35.36 -6.48
CA CYS A 186 -29.33 35.89 -5.95
C CYS A 186 -30.15 36.53 -7.08
N ALA A 187 -29.51 37.34 -7.93
CA ALA A 187 -30.17 37.93 -9.09
C ALA A 187 -30.62 36.87 -10.11
N ILE A 188 -29.84 35.81 -10.31
CA ILE A 188 -30.20 34.69 -11.17
C ILE A 188 -31.44 33.98 -10.64
N ASP A 189 -31.53 33.70 -9.34
CA ASP A 189 -32.67 33.00 -8.74
C ASP A 189 -33.96 33.81 -8.85
N ILE A 190 -33.90 35.13 -8.57
CA ILE A 190 -35.03 36.04 -8.79
C ILE A 190 -35.45 36.02 -10.27
N GLN A 191 -34.49 36.19 -11.17
CA GLN A 191 -34.76 36.24 -12.60
C GLN A 191 -35.29 34.91 -13.13
N ARG A 192 -34.86 33.78 -12.55
CA ARG A 192 -35.36 32.44 -12.88
C ARG A 192 -36.81 32.27 -12.47
N GLY A 193 -37.21 32.77 -11.30
CA GLY A 193 -38.62 32.78 -10.88
C GLY A 193 -39.51 33.51 -11.89
N ARG A 194 -39.04 34.65 -12.41
CA ARG A 194 -39.74 35.42 -13.46
C ARG A 194 -39.79 34.69 -14.80
N ASP A 195 -38.66 34.11 -15.22
CA ASP A 195 -38.54 33.31 -16.45
C ASP A 195 -39.52 32.13 -16.46
N HIS A 196 -39.62 31.45 -15.32
CA HIS A 196 -40.51 30.30 -15.12
C HIS A 196 -41.97 30.71 -14.88
N GLY A 197 -42.28 32.01 -14.88
CA GLY A 197 -43.64 32.53 -14.72
C GLY A 197 -44.28 32.20 -13.38
N ILE A 198 -43.48 32.11 -12.31
CA ILE A 198 -44.01 31.89 -10.96
C ILE A 198 -44.84 33.13 -10.55
N PRO A 199 -46.06 32.95 -9.98
CA PRO A 199 -46.87 34.07 -9.52
C PRO A 199 -46.16 34.94 -8.47
N ASP A 200 -46.54 36.22 -8.41
CA ASP A 200 -46.08 37.15 -7.37
C ASP A 200 -46.33 36.59 -5.96
N TYR A 201 -45.49 36.99 -5.00
CA TYR A 201 -45.50 36.49 -3.63
C TYR A 201 -46.88 36.44 -2.97
N GLY A 202 -47.66 37.53 -3.07
CA GLY A 202 -48.99 37.61 -2.45
C GLY A 202 -50.00 36.66 -3.10
N ALA A 203 -49.95 36.52 -4.43
CA ALA A 203 -50.81 35.60 -5.16
C ALA A 203 -50.45 34.15 -4.84
N PHE A 204 -49.16 33.86 -4.68
CA PHE A 204 -48.67 32.54 -4.28
C PHE A 204 -49.16 32.16 -2.88
N ARG A 205 -48.96 33.04 -1.88
CA ARG A 205 -49.45 32.81 -0.50
C ARG A 205 -50.95 32.57 -0.44
N ALA A 206 -51.73 33.37 -1.18
CA ALA A 206 -53.17 33.20 -1.25
C ALA A 206 -53.58 31.86 -1.89
N HIS A 207 -52.82 31.38 -2.89
CA HIS A 207 -53.07 30.09 -3.54
C HIS A 207 -52.90 28.90 -2.58
N ILE A 208 -51.88 28.95 -1.71
CA ILE A 208 -51.61 27.90 -0.72
C ILE A 208 -52.37 28.08 0.60
N GLY A 209 -53.25 29.09 0.68
CA GLY A 209 -54.12 29.32 1.84
C GLY A 209 -53.47 30.02 3.04
N LEU A 210 -52.29 30.62 2.87
CA LEU A 210 -51.67 31.45 3.90
C LEU A 210 -52.30 32.85 3.98
N GLU A 211 -52.20 33.49 5.15
CA GLU A 211 -52.70 34.85 5.34
C GLU A 211 -52.01 35.83 4.37
N THR A 212 -52.82 36.73 3.81
CA THR A 212 -52.34 37.75 2.88
C THR A 212 -51.53 38.81 3.63
N ALA A 213 -50.25 38.94 3.29
CA ALA A 213 -49.41 40.02 3.78
C ALA A 213 -49.83 41.34 3.11
N ASN A 214 -50.11 42.37 3.90
CA ASN A 214 -50.46 43.70 3.40
C ASN A 214 -49.27 44.66 3.46
N ASN A 215 -48.38 44.48 4.44
CA ASN A 215 -47.13 45.23 4.59
C ASN A 215 -45.98 44.28 4.93
N TRP A 216 -44.74 44.73 4.77
CA TRP A 216 -43.56 43.93 5.12
C TRP A 216 -43.45 43.59 6.62
N SER A 217 -44.06 44.40 7.50
CA SER A 217 -44.18 44.07 8.93
C SER A 217 -45.08 42.87 9.24
N ASP A 218 -45.90 42.44 8.27
CA ASP A 218 -46.71 41.22 8.38
C ASP A 218 -45.90 39.97 7.99
N VAL A 219 -44.72 40.17 7.38
CA VAL A 219 -43.85 39.11 6.84
C VAL A 219 -42.64 38.89 7.75
N THR A 220 -42.00 39.98 8.21
CA THR A 220 -40.80 39.93 9.05
C THR A 220 -40.92 40.80 10.30
N SER A 221 -40.45 40.24 11.42
CA SER A 221 -40.25 40.93 12.69
C SER A 221 -39.05 41.88 12.65
N ASN A 222 -38.14 41.74 11.68
CA ASN A 222 -36.99 42.61 11.49
C ASN A 222 -37.40 43.93 10.82
N SER A 223 -37.60 44.97 11.64
CA SER A 223 -38.02 46.29 11.17
C SER A 223 -37.06 46.96 10.18
N GLU A 224 -35.76 46.66 10.23
CA GLU A 224 -34.78 47.19 9.28
C GLU A 224 -34.92 46.51 7.92
N LEU A 225 -35.03 45.18 7.91
CA LEU A 225 -35.27 44.41 6.69
C LEU A 225 -36.59 44.82 6.04
N ALA A 226 -37.67 44.94 6.82
CA ALA A 226 -38.97 45.41 6.34
C ALA A 226 -38.86 46.79 5.66
N SER A 227 -38.14 47.73 6.28
CA SER A 227 -37.93 49.08 5.72
C SER A 227 -37.14 49.06 4.41
N ARG A 228 -36.12 48.19 4.32
CA ARG A 228 -35.32 48.01 3.10
C ARG A 228 -36.16 47.39 1.99
N LEU A 229 -36.94 46.36 2.29
CA LEU A 229 -37.81 45.70 1.32
C LEU A 229 -38.93 46.63 0.84
N GLU A 230 -39.51 47.47 1.71
CA GLU A 230 -40.51 48.48 1.32
C GLU A 230 -39.95 49.49 0.30
N SER A 231 -38.65 49.82 0.41
CA SER A 231 -37.99 50.74 -0.52
C SER A 231 -37.81 50.17 -1.93
N VAL A 232 -37.74 48.83 -2.06
CA VAL A 232 -37.51 48.12 -3.34
C VAL A 232 -38.82 47.56 -3.91
N TYR A 233 -39.65 46.98 -3.04
CA TYR A 233 -40.99 46.45 -3.31
C TYR A 233 -42.02 47.20 -2.46
N PRO A 234 -42.53 48.36 -2.94
CA PRO A 234 -43.53 49.14 -2.19
C PRO A 234 -44.85 48.40 -1.97
N ASN A 235 -45.13 47.38 -2.78
CA ASN A 235 -46.27 46.49 -2.61
C ASN A 235 -45.77 45.06 -2.36
N VAL A 236 -45.90 44.59 -1.12
CA VAL A 236 -45.49 43.23 -0.71
C VAL A 236 -46.16 42.14 -1.56
N SER A 237 -47.41 42.36 -1.99
CA SER A 237 -48.13 41.36 -2.80
C SER A 237 -47.54 41.15 -4.19
N SER A 238 -46.84 42.16 -4.73
CA SER A 238 -46.20 42.13 -6.06
C SER A 238 -44.70 41.86 -6.00
N ALA A 239 -44.18 41.47 -4.82
CA ALA A 239 -42.78 41.12 -4.68
C ALA A 239 -42.47 39.81 -5.40
N ASP A 240 -41.21 39.65 -5.83
CA ASP A 240 -40.77 38.34 -6.33
C ASP A 240 -40.91 37.30 -5.20
N PRO A 241 -41.52 36.14 -5.48
CA PRO A 241 -41.88 35.16 -4.45
C PRO A 241 -40.71 34.68 -3.62
N LEU A 242 -39.53 34.51 -4.22
CA LEU A 242 -38.31 34.11 -3.51
C LEU A 242 -37.90 35.10 -2.41
N ILE A 243 -37.96 36.40 -2.70
CA ILE A 243 -37.60 37.45 -1.73
C ILE A 243 -38.63 37.53 -0.62
N GLY A 244 -39.91 37.37 -0.95
CA GLY A 244 -40.96 37.26 0.05
C GLY A 244 -40.74 36.06 0.98
N MET A 245 -40.42 34.89 0.41
CA MET A 245 -40.14 33.67 1.16
C MET A 245 -38.94 33.81 2.11
N TYR A 246 -37.79 34.30 1.62
CA TYR A 246 -36.61 34.53 2.46
C TYR A 246 -36.81 35.60 3.55
N ALA A 247 -37.75 36.52 3.34
CA ALA A 247 -38.06 37.55 4.34
C ALA A 247 -38.95 37.03 5.47
N GLU A 248 -39.61 35.89 5.32
CA GLU A 248 -40.55 35.39 6.33
C GLU A 248 -39.85 35.05 7.65
N ASP A 249 -40.50 35.38 8.77
CA ASP A 249 -40.06 34.90 10.07
C ASP A 249 -40.09 33.35 10.12
N HIS A 250 -39.09 32.78 10.76
CA HIS A 250 -38.88 31.34 10.93
C HIS A 250 -39.72 30.71 12.05
N ASP A 251 -40.34 31.57 12.86
CA ASP A 251 -41.29 31.21 13.89
C ASP A 251 -42.69 31.72 13.49
N TRP A 252 -43.66 30.81 13.35
CA TRP A 252 -45.05 31.20 13.10
C TRP A 252 -46.04 30.34 13.87
N ILE A 253 -47.29 30.81 13.96
CA ILE A 253 -48.38 30.08 14.62
C ILE A 253 -49.20 29.33 13.57
N GLN A 254 -49.34 28.02 13.75
CA GLN A 254 -50.25 27.17 12.99
C GLN A 254 -51.04 26.30 13.97
N ASP A 255 -52.37 26.33 13.88
CA ASP A 255 -53.26 25.54 14.76
C ASP A 255 -53.01 25.70 16.28
N ASN A 256 -52.67 26.93 16.72
CA ASN A 256 -52.27 27.28 18.09
C ASN A 256 -50.95 26.63 18.58
N ILE A 257 -50.13 26.12 17.66
CA ILE A 257 -48.79 25.60 17.93
C ILE A 257 -47.80 26.56 17.28
N THR A 258 -46.71 26.87 17.99
CA THR A 258 -45.59 27.60 17.41
C THR A 258 -44.72 26.61 16.66
N ILE A 259 -44.53 26.86 15.36
CA ILE A 259 -43.61 26.09 14.52
C ILE A 259 -42.28 26.84 14.50
N HIS A 260 -41.19 26.11 14.73
CA HIS A 260 -39.81 26.61 14.67
C HIS A 260 -39.11 25.92 13.50
N SER A 261 -38.88 26.61 12.39
CA SER A 261 -38.23 26.00 11.22
C SER A 261 -36.99 26.79 10.81
N THR A 262 -36.13 26.19 10.00
CA THR A 262 -35.01 26.91 9.37
C THR A 262 -35.45 27.74 8.16
N VAL A 263 -36.73 27.65 7.75
CA VAL A 263 -37.33 28.39 6.64
C VAL A 263 -38.70 28.96 7.03
N GLY A 264 -39.17 29.98 6.32
CA GLY A 264 -40.51 30.55 6.52
C GLY A 264 -41.67 29.63 6.10
N PRO A 265 -42.91 29.93 6.54
CA PRO A 265 -44.11 29.10 6.30
C PRO A 265 -44.41 28.81 4.82
N THR A 266 -44.08 29.71 3.89
CA THR A 266 -44.32 29.48 2.47
C THR A 266 -43.36 28.43 1.91
N MET A 267 -42.06 28.53 2.21
CA MET A 267 -41.06 27.53 1.79
C MET A 267 -41.33 26.18 2.47
N HIS A 268 -41.62 26.21 3.77
CA HIS A 268 -41.98 25.01 4.55
C HIS A 268 -43.12 24.24 3.88
N TYR A 269 -44.20 24.92 3.50
CA TYR A 269 -45.33 24.29 2.80
C TYR A 269 -44.91 23.63 1.48
N ILE A 270 -44.15 24.33 0.63
CA ILE A 270 -43.77 23.82 -0.70
C ILE A 270 -42.86 22.59 -0.57
N ILE A 271 -41.90 22.64 0.35
CA ILE A 271 -40.96 21.55 0.58
C ILE A 271 -41.71 20.34 1.15
N ASN A 272 -42.54 20.55 2.18
CA ASN A 272 -43.34 19.50 2.79
C ASN A 272 -44.29 18.83 1.77
N ASP A 273 -45.00 19.61 0.94
CA ASP A 273 -45.84 19.07 -0.13
C ASP A 273 -45.03 18.24 -1.13
N GLN A 274 -43.90 18.77 -1.62
CA GLN A 274 -43.12 18.07 -2.63
C GLN A 274 -42.58 16.73 -2.12
N PHE A 275 -41.99 16.71 -0.91
CA PHE A 275 -41.48 15.46 -0.33
C PHE A 275 -42.61 14.51 0.07
N HIS A 276 -43.77 15.02 0.49
CA HIS A 276 -44.93 14.16 0.67
C HIS A 276 -45.32 13.43 -0.62
N ARG A 277 -45.43 14.15 -1.74
CA ARG A 277 -45.75 13.54 -3.03
C ARG A 277 -44.68 12.55 -3.48
N LEU A 278 -43.40 12.89 -3.32
CA LEU A 278 -42.29 12.00 -3.71
C LEU A 278 -42.26 10.70 -2.91
N ARG A 279 -42.61 10.71 -1.61
CA ARG A 279 -42.70 9.48 -0.81
C ARG A 279 -43.90 8.64 -1.25
N VAL A 280 -45.12 9.18 -1.15
CA VAL A 280 -46.35 8.38 -1.25
C VAL A 280 -46.65 7.86 -2.65
N SER A 281 -46.12 8.50 -3.68
CA SER A 281 -46.39 8.09 -5.07
C SER A 281 -45.23 7.35 -5.72
N ASP A 282 -44.14 7.09 -4.98
CA ASP A 282 -43.03 6.26 -5.44
C ASP A 282 -43.30 4.76 -5.17
N PRO A 283 -43.54 3.93 -6.19
CA PRO A 283 -43.75 2.49 -5.99
C PRO A 283 -42.52 1.75 -5.45
N LEU A 284 -41.33 2.38 -5.51
CA LEU A 284 -40.05 1.84 -5.06
C LEU A 284 -39.52 2.53 -3.80
N PHE A 285 -40.36 3.24 -3.06
CA PHE A 285 -39.98 3.77 -1.76
C PHE A 285 -39.67 2.62 -0.80
N TYR A 286 -38.55 2.71 -0.08
CA TYR A 286 -37.93 1.58 0.60
C TYR A 286 -38.85 0.84 1.60
N GLU A 287 -39.78 1.53 2.24
CA GLU A 287 -40.65 0.92 3.26
C GLU A 287 -41.67 -0.08 2.74
N TRP A 288 -42.03 -0.03 1.45
CA TRP A 288 -42.95 -0.98 0.84
C TRP A 288 -42.35 -1.73 -0.34
N ASP A 289 -41.05 -1.57 -0.58
CA ASP A 289 -40.35 -2.33 -1.61
C ASP A 289 -40.14 -3.78 -1.12
N PRO A 290 -40.73 -4.79 -1.80
CA PRO A 290 -40.65 -6.17 -1.36
C PRO A 290 -39.23 -6.73 -1.40
N ASP A 291 -38.35 -6.20 -2.24
CA ASP A 291 -36.98 -6.72 -2.38
C ASP A 291 -36.09 -6.28 -1.20
N LEU A 292 -36.48 -5.21 -0.49
CA LEU A 292 -35.75 -4.69 0.67
C LEU A 292 -36.32 -5.18 2.01
N ALA A 293 -37.38 -5.99 1.99
CA ALA A 293 -38.08 -6.42 3.21
C ALA A 293 -37.18 -7.14 4.22
N ASN A 294 -36.15 -7.85 3.75
CA ASN A 294 -35.23 -8.60 4.61
C ASN A 294 -34.16 -7.70 5.27
N VAL A 295 -33.90 -6.51 4.73
CA VAL A 295 -32.87 -5.57 5.18
C VAL A 295 -33.46 -4.26 5.71
N ILE A 296 -34.79 -4.18 5.82
CA ILE A 296 -35.51 -2.94 6.15
C ILE A 296 -35.12 -2.35 7.51
N ASP A 297 -34.86 -3.21 8.49
CA ASP A 297 -34.47 -2.78 9.84
C ASP A 297 -33.03 -2.24 9.85
N GLU A 298 -32.15 -2.78 9.02
CA GLU A 298 -30.79 -2.26 8.83
C GLU A 298 -30.82 -0.87 8.18
N ILE A 299 -31.62 -0.72 7.13
CA ILE A 299 -31.84 0.57 6.46
C ILE A 299 -32.37 1.60 7.46
N ARG A 300 -33.40 1.26 8.24
CA ARG A 300 -34.01 2.17 9.23
C ARG A 300 -33.06 2.61 10.34
N ASN A 301 -32.06 1.81 10.65
CA ASN A 301 -31.08 2.11 11.69
C ASN A 301 -29.82 2.79 11.15
N THR A 302 -29.65 2.87 9.83
CA THR A 302 -28.49 3.50 9.19
C THR A 302 -28.71 5.01 9.04
N THR A 303 -27.76 5.79 9.55
CA THR A 303 -27.67 7.25 9.47
C THR A 303 -26.69 7.69 8.38
N LEU A 304 -26.66 8.99 8.05
CA LEU A 304 -25.61 9.54 7.20
C LEU A 304 -24.23 9.36 7.83
N THR A 305 -24.11 9.50 9.15
CA THR A 305 -22.86 9.26 9.87
C THR A 305 -22.37 7.82 9.67
N ASP A 306 -23.26 6.83 9.75
CA ASP A 306 -22.87 5.43 9.49
C ASP A 306 -22.33 5.24 8.07
N VAL A 307 -22.96 5.87 7.07
CA VAL A 307 -22.47 5.84 5.68
C VAL A 307 -21.10 6.51 5.56
N ILE A 308 -20.89 7.65 6.23
CA ILE A 308 -19.59 8.33 6.28
C ILE A 308 -18.53 7.39 6.87
N LEU A 309 -18.75 6.87 8.08
CA LEU A 309 -17.76 6.04 8.79
C LEU A 309 -17.46 4.72 8.06
N ARG A 310 -18.44 4.13 7.34
CA ARG A 310 -18.21 2.91 6.54
C ARG A 310 -17.31 3.11 5.31
N ASN A 311 -17.12 4.35 4.86
CA ASN A 311 -16.52 4.65 3.55
C ASN A 311 -15.39 5.68 3.61
N THR A 312 -14.95 6.02 4.81
CA THR A 312 -13.89 7.01 5.10
C THR A 312 -12.97 6.50 6.21
N GLY A 313 -11.79 7.10 6.32
CA GLY A 313 -10.87 6.96 7.44
C GLY A 313 -11.19 7.90 8.60
N ILE A 314 -12.42 8.43 8.70
CA ILE A 314 -12.81 9.28 9.82
C ILE A 314 -12.96 8.44 11.09
N GLU A 315 -12.19 8.72 12.16
CA GLU A 315 -12.16 7.98 13.43
C GLU A 315 -13.47 8.05 14.20
N GLY A 316 -14.12 9.21 14.19
CA GLY A 316 -15.40 9.38 14.83
C GLY A 316 -16.01 10.74 14.60
N MET A 317 -17.33 10.82 14.72
CA MET A 317 -18.11 12.05 14.61
C MET A 317 -19.44 11.92 15.34
N LEU A 318 -20.21 13.01 15.45
CA LEU A 318 -21.57 12.92 15.96
C LEU A 318 -22.39 11.88 15.16
N CYS A 319 -23.11 11.01 15.85
CA CYS A 319 -23.97 9.98 15.27
C CYS A 319 -25.08 10.55 14.37
N LYS A 320 -25.33 11.86 14.44
CA LYS A 320 -26.23 12.59 13.54
C LYS A 320 -25.51 13.77 12.93
N SER A 321 -24.85 13.55 11.81
CA SER A 321 -24.06 14.57 11.08
C SER A 321 -24.90 15.73 10.51
N MET A 322 -26.23 15.63 10.49
CA MET A 322 -27.13 16.76 10.19
C MET A 322 -27.21 17.79 11.34
N ILE A 323 -26.58 17.52 12.49
CA ILE A 323 -26.42 18.46 13.60
C ILE A 323 -24.95 18.87 13.66
N SER A 324 -24.69 20.16 13.50
CA SER A 324 -23.33 20.72 13.51
C SER A 324 -22.61 20.46 14.85
N GLU A 325 -21.38 19.93 14.76
CA GLU A 325 -20.53 19.75 15.95
C GLU A 325 -20.14 21.09 16.58
N GLN A 326 -19.91 22.14 15.78
CA GLN A 326 -19.66 23.49 16.27
C GLN A 326 -20.77 23.98 17.18
N HIS A 327 -22.04 23.81 16.77
CA HIS A 327 -23.19 24.20 17.60
C HIS A 327 -23.16 23.50 18.97
N TRP A 328 -22.77 22.23 18.98
CA TRP A 328 -22.65 21.46 20.21
C TRP A 328 -21.55 22.01 21.12
N ILE A 329 -20.35 22.26 20.57
CA ILE A 329 -19.20 22.82 21.30
C ILE A 329 -19.52 24.21 21.87
N GLU A 330 -20.27 25.03 21.14
CA GLU A 330 -20.64 26.38 21.58
C GLU A 330 -21.71 26.39 22.68
N ASN A 331 -22.53 25.33 22.78
CA ASN A 331 -23.71 25.30 23.65
C ASN A 331 -23.66 24.22 24.76
N SER A 332 -22.57 23.44 24.84
CA SER A 332 -22.37 22.38 25.83
C SER A 332 -21.00 22.52 26.51
N GLU A 333 -20.94 22.28 27.84
CA GLU A 333 -19.68 22.20 28.60
C GLU A 333 -19.13 20.76 28.66
N ILE A 334 -19.87 19.78 28.15
CA ILE A 334 -19.45 18.38 28.08
C ILE A 334 -18.49 18.23 26.89
N ASP A 335 -17.70 17.17 26.84
CA ASP A 335 -16.92 16.79 25.64
C ASP A 335 -17.72 15.77 24.81
N PHE A 336 -18.08 16.08 23.56
CA PHE A 336 -19.05 15.28 22.81
C PHE A 336 -18.49 13.91 22.46
N THR A 337 -17.17 13.83 22.29
CA THR A 337 -16.44 12.59 22.04
C THR A 337 -16.65 11.54 23.13
N LYS A 338 -17.11 11.95 24.32
CA LYS A 338 -17.38 11.09 25.48
C LYS A 338 -18.87 10.85 25.74
N THR A 339 -19.73 11.23 24.81
CA THR A 339 -21.18 11.07 24.93
C THR A 339 -21.67 9.88 24.11
N SER A 340 -22.88 9.40 24.40
CA SER A 340 -23.55 8.37 23.60
C SER A 340 -23.97 8.85 22.21
N ASP A 341 -23.83 10.15 21.94
CA ASP A 341 -24.18 10.77 20.66
C ASP A 341 -22.96 10.88 19.73
N PHE A 342 -21.80 10.37 20.15
CA PHE A 342 -20.60 10.23 19.34
C PHE A 342 -20.44 8.80 18.85
N CYS A 343 -20.33 8.66 17.55
CA CYS A 343 -20.15 7.39 16.87
C CYS A 343 -18.68 7.27 16.50
N ILE A 344 -18.07 6.18 16.97
CA ILE A 344 -16.73 5.78 16.57
C ILE A 344 -16.83 4.93 15.32
N ASN A 345 -15.82 5.03 14.47
CA ASN A 345 -15.70 4.16 13.35
C ASN A 345 -15.21 2.80 13.83
N GLU A 346 -16.14 1.87 13.98
CA GLU A 346 -15.82 0.47 14.31
C GLU A 346 -14.99 -0.20 13.20
N ASN A 347 -14.89 0.41 12.00
CA ASN A 347 -13.95 -0.06 10.98
C ASN A 347 -12.52 0.43 11.25
N LEU A 348 -12.28 1.46 12.06
CA LEU A 348 -10.93 1.95 12.38
C LEU A 348 -10.40 1.36 13.68
N HIS A 349 -11.27 1.04 14.63
CA HIS A 349 -10.88 0.29 15.80
C HIS A 349 -10.91 -1.20 15.50
N PHE A 350 -9.71 -1.74 15.24
CA PHE A 350 -9.51 -3.16 15.22
C PHE A 350 -9.85 -3.72 16.62
N ALA A 351 -10.99 -4.39 16.76
CA ALA A 351 -11.25 -5.26 17.90
C ALA A 351 -10.69 -6.63 17.54
N PRO A 352 -9.54 -7.05 18.11
CA PRO A 352 -8.91 -8.32 17.76
C PRO A 352 -9.91 -9.47 17.82
N GLY A 353 -9.92 -10.29 16.77
CA GLY A 353 -10.71 -11.51 16.73
C GLY A 353 -10.18 -12.54 17.74
N PRO A 354 -11.02 -13.49 18.22
CA PRO A 354 -10.49 -14.62 18.97
C PRO A 354 -9.57 -15.48 18.07
N PRO A 355 -8.56 -16.17 18.63
CA PRO A 355 -7.75 -17.12 17.87
C PRO A 355 -8.62 -18.16 17.18
N VAL A 356 -8.19 -18.60 15.99
CA VAL A 356 -8.92 -19.55 15.14
C VAL A 356 -8.15 -20.86 15.08
N GLU A 357 -8.81 -21.96 15.46
CA GLU A 357 -8.24 -23.30 15.28
C GLU A 357 -8.43 -23.72 13.81
N ILE A 358 -7.33 -23.98 13.11
CA ILE A 358 -7.31 -24.46 11.73
C ILE A 358 -6.87 -25.93 11.70
N THR A 359 -7.40 -26.69 10.75
CA THR A 359 -7.18 -28.15 10.65
C THR A 359 -6.68 -28.50 9.26
N SER A 360 -5.67 -29.37 9.18
CA SER A 360 -5.18 -29.88 7.90
C SER A 360 -6.30 -30.59 7.10
N PRO A 361 -6.51 -30.24 5.82
CA PRO A 361 -7.46 -30.93 4.95
C PRO A 361 -7.06 -32.39 4.66
N SER A 362 -5.75 -32.68 4.66
CA SER A 362 -5.19 -33.96 4.24
C SER A 362 -4.90 -34.93 5.40
N ASP A 363 -4.77 -34.43 6.63
CA ASP A 363 -4.55 -35.22 7.84
C ASP A 363 -5.59 -34.87 8.94
N GLU A 364 -6.71 -35.60 8.94
CA GLU A 364 -7.79 -35.46 9.94
C GLU A 364 -7.25 -35.68 11.37
N GLY A 365 -6.83 -34.60 12.03
CA GLY A 365 -6.35 -34.59 13.42
C GLY A 365 -5.16 -33.67 13.69
N LYS A 366 -4.45 -33.18 12.66
CA LYS A 366 -3.46 -32.11 12.83
C LYS A 366 -4.15 -30.75 12.84
N THR A 367 -3.97 -30.00 13.92
CA THR A 367 -4.53 -28.66 14.10
C THR A 367 -3.46 -27.70 14.59
N THR A 368 -3.54 -26.45 14.17
CA THR A 368 -2.78 -25.33 14.75
C THR A 368 -3.73 -24.18 15.07
N VAL A 369 -3.27 -23.21 15.84
CA VAL A 369 -4.06 -22.04 16.26
C VAL A 369 -3.48 -20.82 15.58
N LEU A 370 -4.25 -20.24 14.66
CA LEU A 370 -3.93 -18.97 14.05
C LEU A 370 -4.37 -17.83 14.97
N ASN A 371 -3.43 -16.98 15.35
CA ASN A 371 -3.65 -15.83 16.21
C ASN A 371 -3.41 -14.49 15.49
N ALA A 372 -3.79 -14.42 14.20
CA ALA A 372 -3.74 -13.26 13.30
C ALA A 372 -5.04 -13.13 12.50
N LYS A 373 -5.35 -11.91 12.04
CA LYS A 373 -6.40 -11.61 11.08
C LYS A 373 -6.03 -10.38 10.27
N MET A 374 -5.94 -10.58 8.96
CA MET A 374 -5.73 -9.53 7.98
C MET A 374 -7.06 -8.86 7.61
N THR A 375 -7.05 -7.53 7.55
CA THR A 375 -8.20 -6.75 7.10
C THR A 375 -7.79 -5.82 5.97
N GLU A 376 -8.49 -5.89 4.83
CA GLU A 376 -8.18 -5.03 3.70
C GLU A 376 -8.52 -3.56 3.99
N ARG A 377 -7.52 -2.68 3.83
CA ARG A 377 -7.55 -1.24 4.09
C ARG A 377 -7.17 -0.38 2.87
N THR A 378 -7.05 -0.98 1.70
CA THR A 378 -6.67 -0.35 0.42
C THR A 378 -7.34 1.02 0.17
N ALA A 379 -8.67 1.11 0.35
CA ALA A 379 -9.42 2.33 0.02
C ALA A 379 -9.16 3.51 0.95
N ARG A 380 -8.66 3.26 2.17
CA ARG A 380 -8.37 4.31 3.17
C ARG A 380 -6.88 4.63 3.28
N SER A 381 -6.02 3.73 2.81
CA SER A 381 -4.57 3.91 2.88
C SER A 381 -4.04 4.87 1.83
N GLY A 382 -4.84 5.28 0.84
CA GLY A 382 -4.38 6.08 -0.29
C GLY A 382 -3.71 5.26 -1.41
N LEU A 383 -3.31 4.02 -1.13
CA LEU A 383 -2.72 3.11 -2.11
C LEU A 383 -3.73 2.70 -3.20
N GLY A 384 -5.03 2.65 -2.90
CA GLY A 384 -6.07 2.34 -3.89
C GLY A 384 -6.29 3.41 -4.96
N GLU A 385 -5.67 4.60 -4.83
CA GLU A 385 -5.83 5.70 -5.80
C GLU A 385 -4.77 5.69 -6.89
N ILE A 386 -3.71 4.87 -6.76
CA ILE A 386 -2.63 4.84 -7.75
C ILE A 386 -3.06 4.11 -9.02
N ASN A 387 -2.68 4.68 -10.16
CA ASN A 387 -2.99 4.11 -11.47
C ASN A 387 -1.80 3.32 -11.99
N LEU A 388 -1.95 1.99 -12.06
CA LEU A 388 -0.94 1.08 -12.62
C LEU A 388 -0.96 1.00 -14.17
N GLY A 389 -1.87 1.72 -14.83
CA GLY A 389 -2.05 1.69 -16.28
C GLY A 389 -3.14 0.70 -16.74
N MET A 390 -3.10 0.28 -18.01
CA MET A 390 -4.03 -0.77 -18.47
C MET A 390 -3.65 -2.10 -17.84
N ILE A 391 -4.53 -2.54 -16.95
CA ILE A 391 -4.44 -3.84 -16.31
C ILE A 391 -4.88 -4.92 -17.31
N SER A 392 -3.95 -5.80 -17.68
CA SER A 392 -4.21 -7.01 -18.48
C SER A 392 -4.41 -8.22 -17.55
N GLN A 393 -5.38 -9.09 -17.88
CA GLN A 393 -5.88 -10.09 -16.92
C GLN A 393 -4.94 -11.28 -16.66
N TRP A 394 -3.99 -11.60 -17.54
CA TRP A 394 -3.15 -12.80 -17.36
C TRP A 394 -1.71 -12.68 -17.87
N ALA A 395 -1.39 -11.83 -18.84
CA ALA A 395 -0.04 -11.68 -19.41
C ALA A 395 0.75 -10.47 -18.85
N SER A 396 0.23 -9.82 -17.81
CA SER A 396 0.91 -8.68 -17.17
C SER A 396 1.99 -9.13 -16.21
N TYR A 397 3.16 -8.48 -16.20
CA TYR A 397 4.15 -8.60 -15.12
C TYR A 397 4.17 -7.35 -14.23
N GLY A 398 4.61 -7.53 -12.98
CA GLY A 398 4.59 -6.49 -11.95
C GLY A 398 3.19 -6.18 -11.40
N PRO A 399 3.03 -5.17 -10.54
CA PRO A 399 4.10 -4.33 -10.03
C PRO A 399 4.90 -5.03 -8.93
N SER A 400 6.19 -4.70 -8.82
CA SER A 400 6.98 -4.96 -7.60
C SER A 400 6.59 -3.99 -6.50
N ILE A 401 6.81 -4.42 -5.25
CA ILE A 401 6.60 -3.62 -4.05
C ILE A 401 7.89 -3.71 -3.22
N ALA A 402 8.49 -2.57 -2.90
CA ALA A 402 9.71 -2.49 -2.12
C ALA A 402 9.57 -1.38 -1.04
N PRO A 403 9.38 -1.77 0.24
CA PRO A 403 9.25 -0.85 1.35
C PRO A 403 10.63 -0.40 1.87
N ALA A 404 10.73 0.86 2.29
CA ALA A 404 11.91 1.44 2.96
C ALA A 404 11.55 2.76 3.64
N ASP A 405 12.23 3.14 4.71
CA ASP A 405 12.16 4.51 5.26
C ASP A 405 13.15 5.40 4.50
N CYS A 406 12.73 5.96 3.36
CA CYS A 406 13.63 6.74 2.49
C CYS A 406 13.87 8.18 2.97
N ASN A 407 13.21 8.63 4.05
CA ASN A 407 13.41 9.98 4.58
C ASN A 407 13.84 10.01 6.06
N GLY A 408 14.05 8.85 6.67
CA GLY A 408 14.53 8.70 8.03
C GLY A 408 13.56 9.21 9.09
N ASP A 409 12.24 9.24 8.82
CA ASP A 409 11.22 9.67 9.80
C ASP A 409 10.73 8.53 10.71
N GLY A 410 11.21 7.32 10.48
CA GLY A 410 10.86 6.10 11.21
C GLY A 410 9.55 5.46 10.74
N LEU A 411 8.94 5.97 9.67
CA LEU A 411 7.80 5.34 9.01
C LEU A 411 8.24 4.69 7.71
N VAL A 412 7.79 3.47 7.48
CA VAL A 412 8.14 2.73 6.27
C VAL A 412 7.33 3.28 5.09
N ASP A 413 8.01 3.83 4.08
CA ASP A 413 7.46 4.26 2.80
C ASP A 413 7.40 3.10 1.80
N ILE A 414 6.71 3.28 0.66
CA ILE A 414 6.56 2.22 -0.36
C ILE A 414 6.95 2.73 -1.74
N SER A 415 7.89 2.05 -2.38
CA SER A 415 8.11 2.14 -3.83
C SER A 415 7.35 1.04 -4.56
N VAL A 416 6.71 1.40 -5.68
CA VAL A 416 5.90 0.52 -6.52
C VAL A 416 6.46 0.52 -7.93
N GLY A 417 6.78 -0.67 -8.45
CA GLY A 417 7.28 -0.84 -9.82
C GLY A 417 6.18 -0.68 -10.88
N ALA A 418 6.58 -0.80 -12.14
CA ALA A 418 5.64 -0.72 -13.25
C ALA A 418 4.91 -2.05 -13.46
N THR A 419 3.67 -1.97 -13.97
CA THR A 419 2.98 -3.12 -14.57
C THR A 419 3.14 -3.06 -16.09
N PHE A 420 3.54 -4.14 -16.75
CA PHE A 420 3.63 -4.17 -18.22
C PHE A 420 2.90 -5.36 -18.82
N ASP A 421 2.18 -5.13 -19.92
CA ASP A 421 1.39 -6.14 -20.65
C ASP A 421 2.24 -6.82 -21.73
N GLN A 422 2.79 -8.00 -21.43
CA GLN A 422 3.69 -8.72 -22.34
C GLN A 422 2.96 -9.21 -23.60
N GLU A 423 1.81 -9.87 -23.46
CA GLU A 423 1.05 -10.38 -24.62
C GLU A 423 0.61 -9.24 -25.54
N GLY A 424 0.10 -8.14 -24.97
CA GLY A 424 -0.34 -6.98 -25.75
C GLY A 424 0.79 -6.41 -26.62
N TRP A 425 2.02 -6.42 -26.08
CA TRP A 425 3.24 -6.05 -26.79
C TRP A 425 3.60 -7.07 -27.89
N GLU A 426 3.64 -8.37 -27.57
CA GLU A 426 3.97 -9.45 -28.53
C GLU A 426 3.05 -9.42 -29.76
N LEU A 427 1.75 -9.16 -29.54
CA LEU A 427 0.74 -9.11 -30.59
C LEU A 427 0.71 -7.78 -31.37
N GLY A 428 1.56 -6.80 -31.01
CA GLY A 428 1.59 -5.48 -31.62
C GLY A 428 0.28 -4.69 -31.47
N THR A 429 -0.42 -4.92 -30.35
CA THR A 429 -1.68 -4.26 -30.02
C THR A 429 -1.44 -2.97 -29.21
N ASN A 430 -2.50 -2.30 -28.76
CA ASN A 430 -2.35 -1.11 -27.91
C ASN A 430 -2.01 -1.57 -26.48
N PHE A 431 -0.72 -1.73 -26.19
CA PHE A 431 -0.22 -2.15 -24.87
C PHE A 431 0.10 -0.93 -23.99
N SER A 432 0.02 -1.11 -22.67
CA SER A 432 0.45 -0.12 -21.68
C SER A 432 1.77 -0.57 -21.07
N THR A 433 2.67 0.38 -20.89
CA THR A 433 3.78 0.28 -19.93
C THR A 433 3.36 1.14 -18.75
N GLY A 434 3.39 0.59 -17.54
CA GLY A 434 3.06 1.31 -16.32
C GLY A 434 4.09 2.39 -16.01
N ARG A 435 3.93 3.05 -14.86
CA ARG A 435 4.95 3.93 -14.28
C ARG A 435 5.31 3.41 -12.90
N MET A 436 6.46 3.82 -12.39
CA MET A 436 6.78 3.67 -10.98
C MET A 436 5.95 4.63 -10.13
N HIS A 437 5.76 4.30 -8.85
CA HIS A 437 5.19 5.22 -7.87
C HIS A 437 6.01 5.22 -6.58
N MET A 438 6.06 6.37 -5.91
CA MET A 438 6.61 6.51 -4.57
C MET A 438 5.51 6.99 -3.62
N MET A 439 5.22 6.18 -2.61
CA MET A 439 4.13 6.40 -1.66
C MET A 439 4.73 6.70 -0.29
N LYS A 440 4.66 7.97 0.13
CA LYS A 440 5.14 8.38 1.44
C LYS A 440 4.11 8.05 2.52
N ASN A 441 4.54 7.33 3.55
CA ASN A 441 3.76 7.06 4.74
C ASN A 441 3.65 8.32 5.59
N ILE A 442 2.42 8.66 5.99
CA ILE A 442 2.12 9.83 6.83
C ILE A 442 1.60 9.42 8.21
N GLY A 443 1.69 8.14 8.54
CA GLY A 443 1.26 7.51 9.78
C GLY A 443 -0.16 6.96 9.70
N ASN A 444 -0.49 6.09 10.67
CA ASN A 444 -1.80 5.44 10.78
C ASN A 444 -2.21 4.68 9.50
N ASN A 445 -1.27 4.00 8.85
CA ASN A 445 -1.51 3.25 7.62
C ASN A 445 -2.09 4.09 6.46
N GLN A 446 -1.68 5.36 6.38
CA GLN A 446 -2.03 6.28 5.29
C GLN A 446 -0.79 6.68 4.49
N PHE A 447 -0.95 6.70 3.17
CA PHE A 447 0.11 6.98 2.21
C PHE A 447 -0.35 8.07 1.22
N ILE A 448 0.59 8.90 0.80
CA ILE A 448 0.39 9.91 -0.25
C ILE A 448 1.35 9.67 -1.41
N ASP A 449 0.87 9.82 -2.64
CA ASP A 449 1.71 9.69 -3.85
C ASP A 449 2.60 10.93 -3.99
N ILE A 450 3.92 10.75 -3.87
CA ILE A 450 4.95 11.79 -4.02
C ILE A 450 5.79 11.59 -5.28
N THR A 451 5.36 10.74 -6.23
CA THR A 451 6.15 10.34 -7.41
C THR A 451 6.65 11.52 -8.24
N GLU A 452 5.82 12.55 -8.44
CA GLU A 452 6.20 13.72 -9.24
C GLU A 452 7.23 14.60 -8.52
N ASP A 453 7.22 14.61 -7.19
CA ASP A 453 8.10 15.41 -6.35
C ASP A 453 9.41 14.68 -6.01
N SER A 454 9.42 13.35 -6.06
CA SER A 454 10.57 12.51 -5.72
C SER A 454 11.64 12.46 -6.82
N GLY A 455 11.33 12.90 -8.05
CA GLY A 455 12.27 12.82 -9.17
C GLY A 455 12.34 11.45 -9.86
N LEU A 456 11.54 10.48 -9.40
CA LEU A 456 11.36 9.21 -10.11
C LEU A 456 10.64 9.42 -11.47
N PRO A 457 10.85 8.53 -12.45
CA PRO A 457 10.29 8.69 -13.77
C PRO A 457 8.76 8.56 -13.77
N THR A 458 8.08 9.59 -14.29
CA THR A 458 6.61 9.68 -14.32
C THR A 458 6.01 9.17 -15.63
N SER A 459 6.83 8.58 -16.52
CA SER A 459 6.43 8.04 -17.82
C SER A 459 6.78 6.56 -17.95
N ASN A 460 6.04 5.86 -18.83
CA ASN A 460 6.22 4.48 -19.28
C ASN A 460 7.58 3.85 -18.94
N SER A 461 7.55 2.88 -18.03
CA SER A 461 8.69 2.13 -17.53
C SER A 461 8.42 0.62 -17.60
N THR A 462 9.50 -0.16 -17.56
CA THR A 462 9.50 -1.62 -17.39
C THR A 462 10.25 -2.02 -16.13
N ALA A 463 10.23 -1.14 -15.12
CA ALA A 463 10.76 -1.34 -13.79
C ALA A 463 10.08 -2.52 -13.12
N LEU A 464 10.66 -3.70 -13.32
CA LEU A 464 10.11 -4.97 -12.88
C LEU A 464 10.59 -5.28 -11.46
N GLY A 465 11.89 -5.15 -11.20
CA GLY A 465 12.50 -5.38 -9.91
C GLY A 465 12.85 -4.09 -9.18
N LEU A 466 12.56 -4.01 -7.88
CA LEU A 466 12.96 -2.90 -7.00
C LEU A 466 13.67 -3.44 -5.76
N THR A 467 14.84 -2.92 -5.43
CA THR A 467 15.59 -3.25 -4.20
C THR A 467 16.30 -2.02 -3.63
N TRP A 468 16.32 -1.92 -2.30
CA TRP A 468 16.96 -0.83 -1.56
C TRP A 468 18.31 -1.26 -0.98
N ALA A 469 19.28 -0.33 -0.97
CA ALA A 469 20.57 -0.47 -0.28
C ALA A 469 21.23 0.92 -0.14
N ASP A 470 21.97 1.15 0.95
CA ASP A 470 22.90 2.30 1.08
C ASP A 470 24.23 1.93 0.38
N PHE A 471 24.34 2.21 -0.92
CA PHE A 471 25.49 1.73 -1.71
C PHE A 471 26.73 2.64 -1.58
N ASP A 472 26.56 3.88 -1.12
CA ASP A 472 27.64 4.86 -0.97
C ASP A 472 27.97 5.25 0.49
N ASP A 473 27.38 4.53 1.45
CA ASP A 473 27.56 4.66 2.91
C ASP A 473 27.27 6.08 3.44
N ASP A 474 26.34 6.79 2.79
CA ASP A 474 25.92 8.12 3.22
C ASP A 474 24.81 8.08 4.28
N GLY A 475 24.11 6.95 4.38
CA GLY A 475 23.07 6.69 5.35
C GLY A 475 21.64 6.81 4.86
N ASP A 476 21.45 7.17 3.60
CA ASP A 476 20.17 7.23 2.96
C ASP A 476 20.03 5.99 2.06
N LEU A 477 18.94 5.24 2.19
CA LEU A 477 18.73 4.07 1.33
C LEU A 477 18.49 4.51 -0.11
N ASP A 478 19.21 3.89 -1.05
CA ASP A 478 19.12 4.14 -2.49
C ASP A 478 18.31 3.05 -3.19
N LEU A 479 17.69 3.41 -4.33
CA LEU A 479 16.77 2.52 -5.03
C LEU A 479 17.40 2.00 -6.34
N HIS A 480 17.70 0.69 -6.38
CA HIS A 480 18.04 0.01 -7.62
C HIS A 480 16.79 -0.49 -8.34
N VAL A 481 16.75 -0.29 -9.65
CA VAL A 481 15.63 -0.62 -10.52
C VAL A 481 16.08 -1.53 -11.65
N SER A 482 15.53 -2.76 -11.65
CA SER A 482 15.73 -3.74 -12.72
C SER A 482 14.71 -3.52 -13.84
N ASN A 483 15.21 -3.21 -15.03
CA ASN A 483 14.39 -2.94 -16.21
C ASN A 483 14.34 -4.14 -17.14
N PHE A 484 13.13 -4.51 -17.55
CA PHE A 484 12.95 -5.60 -18.51
C PHE A 484 13.16 -5.16 -19.98
N GLY A 485 12.63 -4.00 -20.37
CA GLY A 485 12.63 -3.56 -21.77
C GLY A 485 11.57 -4.23 -22.64
N SER A 486 11.97 -4.90 -23.73
CA SER A 486 11.10 -5.42 -24.77
C SER A 486 11.63 -6.74 -25.36
N ALA A 487 10.75 -7.69 -25.66
CA ALA A 487 11.15 -9.09 -25.88
C ALA A 487 11.22 -9.52 -27.38
N ASP A 488 12.33 -9.30 -28.09
CA ASP A 488 12.48 -9.86 -29.44
C ASP A 488 13.05 -11.29 -29.42
N ILE A 489 12.18 -12.30 -29.48
CA ILE A 489 12.60 -13.72 -29.48
C ILE A 489 13.40 -14.13 -30.74
N GLU A 490 13.24 -13.45 -31.88
CA GLU A 490 13.99 -13.79 -33.10
C GLU A 490 15.44 -13.34 -33.01
N ASN A 491 15.67 -12.13 -32.51
CA ASN A 491 17.01 -11.52 -32.44
C ASN A 491 17.66 -11.58 -31.05
N GLY A 492 16.90 -11.92 -30.01
CA GLY A 492 17.37 -11.87 -28.61
C GLY A 492 17.75 -10.44 -28.23
N SER A 493 16.87 -9.47 -28.43
CA SER A 493 17.22 -8.06 -28.21
C SER A 493 16.04 -7.28 -27.66
N GLY A 494 16.31 -6.09 -27.12
CA GLY A 494 15.27 -5.15 -26.69
C GLY A 494 15.24 -4.90 -25.18
N GLY A 495 16.18 -5.48 -24.42
CA GLY A 495 16.44 -5.13 -23.02
C GLY A 495 16.67 -3.63 -22.82
N ALA A 496 16.39 -3.17 -21.61
CA ALA A 496 16.49 -1.77 -21.22
C ALA A 496 17.55 -1.61 -20.12
N PRO A 497 18.26 -0.47 -20.07
CA PRO A 497 19.26 -0.25 -19.03
C PRO A 497 18.61 -0.27 -17.65
N ASN A 498 19.24 -0.93 -16.68
CA ASN A 498 18.90 -0.76 -15.27
C ASN A 498 19.16 0.67 -14.82
N GLU A 499 18.45 1.09 -13.77
CA GLU A 499 18.59 2.41 -13.16
C GLU A 499 19.01 2.24 -11.69
N LEU A 500 19.74 3.23 -11.17
CA LEU A 500 20.12 3.32 -9.77
C LEU A 500 19.87 4.76 -9.35
N TYR A 501 18.99 4.94 -8.37
CA TYR A 501 18.58 6.25 -7.88
C TYR A 501 19.22 6.52 -6.54
N ARG A 502 20.20 7.43 -6.51
CA ARG A 502 20.74 7.93 -5.26
C ARG A 502 19.69 8.78 -4.55
N ASN A 503 19.42 8.50 -3.29
CA ASN A 503 18.54 9.28 -2.44
C ASN A 503 19.30 10.51 -1.90
N ASP A 504 18.71 11.69 -2.01
CA ASP A 504 19.32 12.93 -1.51
C ASP A 504 18.83 13.27 -0.06
N GLY A 505 18.23 12.30 0.64
CA GLY A 505 17.92 12.29 2.08
C GLY A 505 16.50 12.69 2.48
N ASP A 506 15.60 12.87 1.52
CA ASP A 506 14.19 13.24 1.75
C ASP A 506 13.22 12.54 0.79
N CYS A 507 13.59 11.33 0.32
CA CYS A 507 12.93 10.62 -0.78
C CYS A 507 12.93 11.43 -2.09
N SER A 508 13.94 12.26 -2.31
CA SER A 508 14.24 12.83 -3.63
C SER A 508 15.43 12.10 -4.24
N PHE A 509 15.33 11.82 -5.53
CA PHE A 509 16.19 10.84 -6.19
C PHE A 509 16.93 11.42 -7.39
N THR A 510 18.19 11.02 -7.55
CA THR A 510 19.03 11.29 -8.71
C THR A 510 19.44 9.99 -9.39
N GLU A 511 19.07 9.79 -10.65
CA GLU A 511 19.49 8.62 -11.45
C GLU A 511 20.99 8.70 -11.80
N ILE A 512 21.74 7.63 -11.52
CA ILE A 512 23.21 7.57 -11.61
C ILE A 512 23.76 6.24 -12.19
N ALA A 513 22.95 5.34 -12.72
CA ALA A 513 23.41 4.00 -13.11
C ALA A 513 24.56 4.01 -14.14
N GLU A 514 24.48 4.85 -15.17
CA GLU A 514 25.55 4.98 -16.17
C GLU A 514 26.82 5.59 -15.56
N GLU A 515 26.68 6.48 -14.57
CA GLU A 515 27.80 7.13 -13.89
C GLU A 515 28.61 6.12 -13.06
N VAL A 516 27.91 5.23 -12.34
CA VAL A 516 28.56 4.24 -11.46
C VAL A 516 28.80 2.88 -12.13
N GLY A 517 28.22 2.63 -13.31
CA GLY A 517 28.52 1.47 -14.16
C GLY A 517 27.62 0.25 -14.00
N VAL A 518 26.37 0.44 -13.57
CA VAL A 518 25.37 -0.66 -13.37
C VAL A 518 24.22 -0.65 -14.39
N ASP A 519 24.27 0.22 -15.42
CA ASP A 519 23.27 0.44 -16.47
C ASP A 519 23.20 -0.66 -17.55
N ASN A 520 23.31 -1.92 -17.14
CA ASN A 520 23.32 -3.03 -18.09
C ASN A 520 22.00 -3.15 -18.84
N ASN A 521 22.07 -3.42 -20.15
CA ASN A 521 20.94 -3.39 -21.06
C ASN A 521 20.28 -4.77 -21.25
N GLY A 522 20.31 -5.61 -20.21
CA GLY A 522 19.68 -6.93 -20.22
C GLY A 522 18.17 -6.85 -20.05
N HIS A 523 17.53 -8.02 -20.02
CA HIS A 523 16.15 -8.14 -19.54
C HIS A 523 16.20 -8.47 -18.05
N SER A 524 16.49 -7.46 -17.24
CA SER A 524 16.69 -7.65 -15.81
C SER A 524 15.37 -7.89 -15.07
N SER A 525 15.40 -8.86 -14.15
CA SER A 525 14.28 -9.22 -13.28
C SER A 525 14.42 -8.59 -11.90
N LYS A 526 15.62 -8.66 -11.31
CA LYS A 526 15.90 -8.20 -9.95
C LYS A 526 17.40 -8.05 -9.66
N GLY A 527 17.75 -7.14 -8.74
CA GLY A 527 19.06 -7.06 -8.09
C GLY A 527 19.05 -7.68 -6.68
N LEU A 528 20.19 -8.21 -6.24
CA LEU A 528 20.44 -8.61 -4.85
C LEU A 528 21.69 -7.90 -4.36
N TRP A 529 21.66 -7.43 -3.12
CA TRP A 529 22.80 -6.76 -2.49
C TRP A 529 23.43 -7.64 -1.41
N ALA A 530 24.76 -7.67 -1.37
CA ALA A 530 25.56 -8.33 -0.35
C ALA A 530 26.97 -7.74 -0.36
N ASP A 531 27.71 -7.86 0.73
CA ASP A 531 29.15 -7.61 0.76
C ASP A 531 29.85 -8.96 0.59
N TYR A 532 30.19 -9.35 -0.65
CA TYR A 532 30.61 -10.74 -0.91
C TYR A 532 32.11 -10.98 -0.70
N ASP A 533 32.92 -9.91 -0.70
CA ASP A 533 34.37 -9.96 -0.49
C ASP A 533 34.83 -9.35 0.85
N HIS A 534 33.89 -8.95 1.70
CA HIS A 534 34.07 -8.47 3.07
C HIS A 534 34.95 -7.24 3.14
N ASP A 535 34.71 -6.30 2.23
CA ASP A 535 35.39 -5.02 2.19
C ASP A 535 34.56 -3.85 2.73
N GLY A 536 33.36 -4.17 3.26
CA GLY A 536 32.43 -3.22 3.88
C GLY A 536 31.50 -2.52 2.89
N ASP A 537 31.73 -2.67 1.58
CA ASP A 537 30.90 -2.07 0.55
C ASP A 537 29.80 -3.05 0.08
N LEU A 538 28.60 -2.54 -0.22
CA LEU A 538 27.56 -3.39 -0.81
C LEU A 538 27.76 -3.59 -2.31
N ASP A 539 27.90 -4.84 -2.72
CA ASP A 539 27.98 -5.32 -4.09
C ASP A 539 26.60 -5.66 -4.66
N LEU A 540 26.49 -5.62 -5.98
CA LEU A 540 25.22 -5.83 -6.68
C LEU A 540 25.27 -7.05 -7.60
N TYR A 541 24.42 -8.05 -7.34
CA TYR A 541 24.16 -9.14 -8.26
C TYR A 541 22.89 -8.86 -9.08
N SER A 542 23.06 -8.47 -10.34
CA SER A 542 21.98 -8.17 -11.29
C SER A 542 21.58 -9.42 -12.06
N MET A 543 20.34 -9.89 -11.82
CA MET A 543 19.79 -11.05 -12.51
C MET A 543 19.06 -10.67 -13.79
N ASN A 544 19.37 -11.38 -14.87
CA ASN A 544 18.75 -11.25 -16.16
C ASN A 544 17.86 -12.47 -16.42
N PHE A 545 16.56 -12.22 -16.52
CA PHE A 545 15.57 -13.24 -16.83
C PHE A 545 15.75 -13.75 -18.27
N GLY A 546 15.97 -12.83 -19.21
CA GLY A 546 16.10 -13.11 -20.63
C GLY A 546 14.84 -12.84 -21.44
N VAL A 547 14.63 -13.58 -22.53
CA VAL A 547 13.54 -13.31 -23.48
C VAL A 547 12.54 -14.46 -23.48
N LEU A 548 11.28 -14.17 -23.18
CA LEU A 548 10.16 -15.10 -23.28
C LEU A 548 9.20 -14.65 -24.41
N SER A 549 8.74 -15.61 -25.21
CA SER A 549 7.56 -15.44 -26.07
C SER A 549 6.45 -16.40 -25.65
N GLU A 550 5.35 -15.85 -25.16
CA GLU A 550 4.17 -16.63 -24.77
C GLU A 550 3.42 -17.16 -26.00
N GLU A 551 3.36 -16.39 -27.11
CA GLU A 551 2.73 -16.85 -28.35
C GLU A 551 3.46 -18.04 -28.97
N GLN A 552 4.80 -17.97 -29.01
CA GLN A 552 5.63 -18.99 -29.67
C GLN A 552 6.04 -20.12 -28.74
N LEU A 553 5.84 -19.97 -27.42
CA LEU A 553 6.31 -20.90 -26.38
C LEU A 553 7.82 -21.15 -26.54
N LEU A 554 8.58 -20.08 -26.68
CA LEU A 554 10.02 -20.06 -26.83
C LEU A 554 10.64 -19.14 -25.79
N VAL A 555 11.83 -19.49 -25.31
CA VAL A 555 12.61 -18.68 -24.39
C VAL A 555 14.08 -18.64 -24.80
N ARG A 556 14.78 -17.58 -24.38
CA ARG A 556 16.24 -17.43 -24.45
C ARG A 556 16.76 -17.02 -23.08
N GLN A 557 17.77 -17.74 -22.60
CA GLN A 557 18.49 -17.38 -21.39
C GLN A 557 19.41 -16.18 -21.64
N GLU A 558 19.57 -15.33 -20.62
CA GLU A 558 20.59 -14.29 -20.53
C GLU A 558 21.52 -14.54 -19.33
N SER A 559 22.78 -14.08 -19.41
CA SER A 559 23.75 -14.21 -18.32
C SER A 559 23.56 -13.10 -17.28
N ASN A 560 23.64 -13.48 -16.00
CA ASN A 560 23.62 -12.54 -14.87
C ASN A 560 24.97 -11.81 -14.72
N ILE A 561 24.98 -10.70 -14.00
CA ILE A 561 26.19 -9.91 -13.75
C ILE A 561 26.37 -9.66 -12.25
N LEU A 562 27.54 -10.01 -11.71
CA LEU A 562 27.99 -9.52 -10.40
C LEU A 562 28.85 -8.28 -10.58
N TYR A 563 28.49 -7.22 -9.87
CA TYR A 563 29.20 -5.96 -9.79
C TYR A 563 29.84 -5.82 -8.43
N ARG A 564 31.15 -5.59 -8.41
CA ARG A 564 31.89 -5.26 -7.21
C ARG A 564 31.92 -3.75 -7.00
N ASN A 565 31.48 -3.29 -5.84
CA ASN A 565 31.62 -1.91 -5.40
C ASN A 565 33.07 -1.65 -5.00
N ARG A 566 33.55 -0.42 -5.15
CA ARG A 566 34.96 -0.07 -4.91
C ARG A 566 35.10 1.20 -4.09
N LEU A 567 34.12 1.47 -3.25
CA LEU A 567 34.08 2.63 -2.38
C LEU A 567 35.27 2.59 -1.40
N ALA A 568 35.53 1.48 -0.73
CA ALA A 568 36.67 1.25 0.14
C ALA A 568 38.01 1.36 -0.62
N GLU A 569 38.09 0.82 -1.85
CA GLU A 569 39.31 0.84 -2.67
C GLU A 569 39.65 2.24 -3.22
N THR A 570 38.63 2.99 -3.69
CA THR A 570 38.81 4.20 -4.50
C THR A 570 38.36 5.49 -3.83
N GLY A 571 37.55 5.40 -2.77
CA GLY A 571 36.87 6.49 -2.09
C GLY A 571 35.68 7.05 -2.86
N ILE A 572 35.19 6.34 -3.86
CA ILE A 572 34.00 6.66 -4.68
C ILE A 572 33.26 5.34 -4.92
N ALA A 573 31.94 5.31 -4.69
CA ALA A 573 31.11 4.15 -4.97
C ALA A 573 30.91 3.98 -6.49
N ASP A 574 31.85 3.28 -7.14
CA ASP A 574 31.78 2.89 -8.54
C ASP A 574 31.91 1.37 -8.70
N PHE A 575 31.21 0.81 -9.67
CA PHE A 575 31.06 -0.64 -9.83
C PHE A 575 31.93 -1.19 -10.95
N GLU A 576 32.51 -2.37 -10.71
CA GLU A 576 33.25 -3.15 -11.70
C GLU A 576 32.57 -4.51 -11.90
N PRO A 577 32.21 -4.91 -13.14
CA PRO A 577 31.67 -6.25 -13.37
C PRO A 577 32.77 -7.31 -13.19
N ILE A 578 32.47 -8.36 -12.44
CA ILE A 578 33.43 -9.40 -12.03
C ILE A 578 32.90 -10.83 -12.14
N THR A 579 31.77 -11.08 -12.80
CA THR A 579 31.12 -12.40 -12.92
C THR A 579 32.09 -13.54 -13.27
N ILE A 580 33.00 -13.32 -14.22
CA ILE A 580 33.96 -14.34 -14.67
C ILE A 580 35.05 -14.57 -13.61
N GLN A 581 35.59 -13.48 -13.06
CA GLN A 581 36.61 -13.51 -12.00
C GLN A 581 36.09 -14.16 -10.72
N ALA A 582 34.83 -13.88 -10.37
CA ALA A 582 34.13 -14.44 -9.22
C ALA A 582 33.73 -15.91 -9.39
N GLY A 583 34.18 -16.60 -10.44
CA GLY A 583 33.93 -18.04 -10.60
C GLY A 583 32.77 -18.42 -11.50
N ARG A 584 32.27 -17.48 -12.32
CA ARG A 584 31.22 -17.69 -13.35
C ARG A 584 29.86 -18.05 -12.76
N ILE A 585 29.34 -17.11 -11.97
CA ILE A 585 28.00 -17.10 -11.39
C ILE A 585 26.98 -16.50 -12.37
N ASP A 586 27.01 -16.96 -13.62
CA ASP A 586 26.19 -16.41 -14.70
C ASP A 586 24.69 -16.82 -14.62
N GLY A 587 24.29 -17.59 -13.60
CA GLY A 587 22.94 -18.13 -13.44
C GLY A 587 22.59 -19.30 -14.37
N GLY A 588 23.52 -19.76 -15.20
CA GLY A 588 23.32 -20.93 -16.05
C GLY A 588 24.52 -21.39 -16.85
N THR A 589 24.25 -21.95 -18.03
CA THR A 589 25.28 -22.59 -18.89
C THR A 589 25.95 -21.64 -19.89
N LEU A 590 25.60 -20.36 -19.84
CA LEU A 590 26.24 -19.31 -20.61
C LEU A 590 27.67 -19.08 -20.09
N GLU A 591 28.57 -18.70 -21.00
CA GLU A 591 29.98 -18.52 -20.71
C GLU A 591 30.47 -17.24 -21.43
N PRO A 592 30.13 -16.04 -20.87
CA PRO A 592 30.55 -14.78 -21.43
C PRO A 592 32.08 -14.71 -21.60
N SER A 593 32.50 -13.96 -22.62
CA SER A 593 33.91 -13.88 -23.01
C SER A 593 34.66 -12.74 -22.34
N GLU A 594 33.93 -11.69 -21.94
CA GLU A 594 34.41 -10.50 -21.23
C GLU A 594 33.49 -10.17 -20.04
N GLU A 595 34.01 -9.49 -19.03
CA GLU A 595 33.20 -9.06 -17.87
C GLU A 595 32.13 -8.06 -18.29
N GLY A 596 30.93 -8.18 -17.71
CA GLY A 596 29.78 -7.33 -18.03
C GLY A 596 29.15 -7.62 -19.39
N GLU A 597 29.67 -8.58 -20.16
CA GLU A 597 29.05 -9.02 -21.42
C GLU A 597 27.77 -9.82 -21.12
N ILE A 598 26.62 -9.32 -21.59
CA ILE A 598 25.37 -10.08 -21.57
C ILE A 598 25.37 -11.05 -22.76
N GLN A 599 25.52 -12.33 -22.46
CA GLN A 599 25.37 -13.39 -23.46
C GLN A 599 23.93 -13.87 -23.51
N ILE A 600 23.47 -14.24 -24.71
CA ILE A 600 22.11 -14.73 -24.96
C ILE A 600 22.17 -16.08 -25.69
N ASP A 601 21.41 -17.07 -25.22
CA ASP A 601 21.32 -18.39 -25.86
C ASP A 601 20.48 -18.36 -27.15
N GLU A 602 20.63 -19.40 -27.98
CA GLU A 602 19.64 -19.83 -28.95
C GLU A 602 18.29 -20.17 -28.29
N PRO A 603 17.17 -19.96 -28.99
CA PRO A 603 15.87 -20.13 -28.39
C PRO A 603 15.54 -21.61 -28.22
N PHE A 604 14.98 -21.98 -27.07
CA PHE A 604 14.46 -23.31 -26.81
C PHE A 604 12.96 -23.26 -26.47
N SER A 605 12.26 -24.37 -26.73
CA SER A 605 10.80 -24.40 -26.62
C SER A 605 10.31 -24.82 -25.26
N ILE A 606 9.40 -24.03 -24.69
CA ILE A 606 8.61 -24.28 -23.47
C ILE A 606 7.25 -24.95 -23.74
N ALA A 607 7.04 -25.50 -24.94
CA ALA A 607 5.71 -26.00 -25.32
C ALA A 607 5.23 -27.23 -24.52
N ILE A 608 6.12 -27.97 -23.85
CA ILE A 608 5.70 -29.12 -23.01
C ILE A 608 5.35 -28.71 -21.58
N THR A 609 5.80 -27.54 -21.11
CA THR A 609 5.38 -26.91 -19.85
C THR A 609 4.11 -26.06 -20.04
N ALA A 610 3.53 -26.06 -21.25
CA ALA A 610 2.33 -25.32 -21.59
C ALA A 610 1.10 -25.77 -20.76
N PRO A 611 0.08 -24.90 -20.62
CA PRO A 611 -1.06 -25.10 -19.70
C PRO A 611 -1.88 -26.37 -19.95
N GLU A 612 -1.79 -26.96 -21.13
CA GLU A 612 -2.45 -28.21 -21.51
C GLU A 612 -1.85 -29.45 -20.78
N ASN A 613 -0.68 -29.28 -20.14
CA ASN A 613 0.04 -30.34 -19.45
C ASN A 613 0.84 -29.82 -18.22
N PRO A 614 0.18 -29.31 -17.16
CA PRO A 614 0.84 -28.78 -15.96
C PRO A 614 1.72 -29.79 -15.22
N SER A 615 1.60 -31.09 -15.57
CA SER A 615 2.43 -32.18 -15.03
C SER A 615 3.79 -32.35 -15.72
N ALA A 616 4.06 -31.62 -16.81
CA ALA A 616 5.31 -31.66 -17.54
C ALA A 616 6.14 -30.40 -17.24
N GLN A 617 6.52 -30.25 -15.97
CA GLN A 617 7.35 -29.17 -15.39
C GLN A 617 8.80 -29.12 -15.91
N MET A 618 9.08 -29.75 -17.06
CA MET A 618 10.40 -30.27 -17.38
C MET A 618 10.74 -30.01 -18.84
N LEU A 619 11.78 -29.23 -19.09
CA LEU A 619 12.48 -29.21 -20.36
C LEU A 619 13.98 -29.28 -20.15
N SER A 620 14.57 -30.46 -20.35
CA SER A 620 16.01 -30.55 -20.51
C SER A 620 16.38 -30.17 -21.95
N GLN A 621 17.00 -29.02 -22.15
CA GLN A 621 17.95 -28.86 -23.27
C GLN A 621 19.30 -28.27 -22.87
N SER A 622 19.82 -28.74 -21.74
CA SER A 622 21.20 -29.22 -21.65
C SER A 622 21.26 -30.04 -20.38
N ALA A 623 21.92 -31.19 -20.40
CA ALA A 623 22.36 -31.76 -19.13
C ALA A 623 23.44 -30.79 -18.67
N ASP A 624 23.10 -29.77 -17.88
CA ASP A 624 24.09 -28.99 -17.16
C ASP A 624 24.81 -29.97 -16.24
N PRO A 625 25.99 -30.47 -16.63
CA PRO A 625 26.65 -31.53 -15.90
C PRO A 625 27.41 -30.98 -14.70
N ASN A 626 27.48 -29.65 -14.58
CA ASN A 626 28.30 -28.93 -13.63
C ASN A 626 27.46 -28.27 -12.54
N GLY A 627 26.13 -28.18 -12.72
CA GLY A 627 25.20 -27.61 -11.75
C GLY A 627 25.16 -26.08 -11.75
N LYS A 628 25.70 -25.43 -12.79
CA LYS A 628 25.69 -23.98 -12.95
C LYS A 628 24.30 -23.38 -13.19
N GLY A 629 23.27 -24.20 -13.31
CA GLY A 629 21.90 -23.78 -13.53
C GLY A 629 21.48 -23.92 -14.98
N SER A 630 20.18 -23.81 -15.22
CA SER A 630 19.61 -23.80 -16.55
C SER A 630 18.29 -23.05 -16.53
N GLY A 631 17.90 -22.44 -17.64
CA GLY A 631 16.61 -21.77 -17.73
C GLY A 631 16.72 -20.26 -17.52
N LEU A 632 15.74 -19.62 -16.89
CA LEU A 632 15.62 -18.15 -16.78
C LEU A 632 15.74 -17.70 -15.32
N SER A 633 16.61 -16.75 -15.00
CA SER A 633 16.83 -16.29 -13.63
C SER A 633 15.80 -15.21 -13.22
N TRP A 634 14.96 -15.52 -12.22
CA TRP A 634 13.93 -14.60 -11.74
C TRP A 634 14.28 -13.91 -10.43
N ALA A 635 14.72 -14.68 -9.46
CA ALA A 635 15.06 -14.20 -8.12
C ALA A 635 16.20 -15.03 -7.53
N GLY A 636 16.60 -14.67 -6.32
CA GLY A 636 17.62 -15.40 -5.59
C GLY A 636 17.74 -14.90 -4.16
N VAL A 637 18.68 -15.52 -3.45
CA VAL A 637 19.08 -15.14 -2.10
C VAL A 637 20.61 -15.07 -2.08
N PHE A 638 21.15 -14.02 -1.48
CA PHE A 638 22.59 -13.76 -1.37
C PHE A 638 22.97 -13.60 0.10
N THR A 639 23.38 -14.68 0.75
CA THR A 639 23.69 -14.74 2.19
C THR A 639 24.44 -16.03 2.54
N ASP A 640 25.11 -16.09 3.69
CA ASP A 640 25.79 -17.29 4.18
C ASP A 640 24.77 -18.40 4.53
N MET A 641 24.60 -19.37 3.62
CA MET A 641 23.62 -20.44 3.79
C MET A 641 24.23 -21.71 4.35
N ASP A 642 25.54 -21.94 4.21
CA ASP A 642 26.21 -23.13 4.76
C ASP A 642 26.94 -22.91 6.10
N GLY A 643 26.93 -21.68 6.61
CA GLY A 643 27.47 -21.30 7.92
C GLY A 643 29.00 -21.26 7.94
N ASP A 644 29.64 -21.06 6.79
CA ASP A 644 31.10 -20.93 6.68
C ASP A 644 31.60 -19.49 6.80
N SER A 645 30.68 -18.55 7.06
CA SER A 645 30.92 -17.11 7.18
C SER A 645 31.27 -16.45 5.85
N TRP A 646 30.90 -17.01 4.71
CA TRP A 646 30.97 -16.34 3.41
C TRP A 646 29.63 -16.45 2.69
N GLU A 647 29.23 -15.37 2.02
CA GLU A 647 27.93 -15.29 1.37
C GLU A 647 27.84 -16.28 0.20
N ASP A 648 26.77 -17.05 0.19
CA ASP A 648 26.40 -17.96 -0.89
C ASP A 648 25.32 -17.33 -1.78
N ILE A 649 25.19 -17.84 -3.01
CA ILE A 649 24.14 -17.40 -3.93
C ILE A 649 23.28 -18.60 -4.34
N PHE A 650 21.98 -18.51 -4.07
CA PHE A 650 20.96 -19.36 -4.68
C PHE A 650 20.19 -18.56 -5.72
N VAL A 651 20.04 -19.09 -6.94
CA VAL A 651 19.25 -18.45 -8.01
C VAL A 651 18.03 -19.29 -8.33
N ALA A 652 16.83 -18.75 -8.14
CA ALA A 652 15.59 -19.36 -8.57
C ALA A 652 15.46 -19.25 -10.09
N SER A 653 15.54 -20.40 -10.76
CA SER A 653 15.52 -20.48 -12.22
C SER A 653 14.25 -21.15 -12.74
N ASP A 654 13.58 -20.48 -13.69
CA ASP A 654 12.44 -21.02 -14.41
C ASP A 654 12.89 -22.06 -15.45
N PHE A 655 12.08 -23.09 -15.68
CA PHE A 655 12.31 -24.15 -16.67
C PHE A 655 13.62 -24.93 -16.52
N GLY A 656 14.12 -25.15 -15.30
CA GLY A 656 15.42 -25.79 -15.12
C GLY A 656 15.85 -26.08 -13.69
N PHE A 657 17.17 -26.21 -13.48
CA PHE A 657 17.78 -26.28 -12.17
C PHE A 657 18.07 -24.87 -11.65
N SER A 658 17.65 -24.60 -10.42
CA SER A 658 18.10 -23.47 -9.62
C SER A 658 19.52 -23.74 -9.11
N PRO A 659 20.54 -22.98 -9.54
CA PRO A 659 21.90 -23.19 -9.07
C PRO A 659 22.13 -22.64 -7.66
N TYR A 660 23.06 -23.28 -6.97
CA TYR A 660 23.63 -22.86 -5.71
C TYR A 660 25.16 -22.76 -5.86
N TYR A 661 25.70 -21.60 -5.50
CA TYR A 661 27.12 -21.30 -5.57
C TYR A 661 27.63 -20.96 -4.19
N ASN A 662 28.66 -21.68 -3.74
CA ASN A 662 29.30 -21.36 -2.48
C ASN A 662 30.30 -20.22 -2.62
N GLY A 663 30.20 -19.24 -1.74
CA GLY A 663 31.21 -18.22 -1.51
C GLY A 663 32.49 -18.80 -0.90
N SER A 664 33.53 -17.97 -0.81
CA SER A 664 34.71 -18.28 0.00
C SER A 664 35.66 -17.08 0.07
N GLU A 665 36.57 -17.11 1.04
CA GLU A 665 37.62 -16.10 1.31
C GLU A 665 38.43 -15.62 0.08
N ASP A 666 38.54 -16.41 -0.99
CA ASP A 666 39.25 -15.96 -2.19
C ASP A 666 38.40 -15.12 -3.16
N GLY A 667 37.15 -14.78 -2.81
CA GLY A 667 36.20 -14.05 -3.65
C GLY A 667 35.73 -14.85 -4.87
N ILE A 668 35.93 -16.18 -4.85
CA ILE A 668 35.59 -17.07 -5.96
C ILE A 668 34.47 -18.01 -5.53
N PHE A 669 33.35 -17.90 -6.23
CA PHE A 669 32.22 -18.80 -6.08
C PHE A 669 32.47 -20.15 -6.75
N ARG A 670 32.02 -21.22 -6.09
CA ARG A 670 32.10 -22.59 -6.61
C ARG A 670 30.71 -23.19 -6.68
N THR A 671 30.36 -23.71 -7.85
CA THR A 671 29.09 -24.39 -8.05
C THR A 671 29.00 -25.64 -7.19
N SER A 672 27.98 -25.67 -6.35
CA SER A 672 27.76 -26.75 -5.38
C SER A 672 26.31 -27.26 -5.36
N THR A 673 25.49 -26.85 -6.34
CA THR A 673 24.12 -27.30 -6.60
C THR A 673 23.92 -28.81 -6.38
N PHE A 674 24.69 -29.65 -7.07
CA PHE A 674 24.52 -31.10 -6.97
C PHE A 674 25.17 -31.71 -5.72
N THR A 675 26.18 -31.06 -5.13
CA THR A 675 26.79 -31.55 -3.88
C THR A 675 25.90 -31.26 -2.68
N HIS A 676 25.14 -30.16 -2.72
CA HIS A 676 24.13 -29.78 -1.72
C HIS A 676 22.76 -30.43 -1.94
N ASN A 677 22.60 -31.25 -2.99
CA ASN A 677 21.38 -31.98 -3.33
C ASN A 677 20.22 -31.14 -3.92
N PHE A 678 20.50 -29.93 -4.43
CA PHE A 678 19.58 -29.16 -5.28
C PHE A 678 19.46 -29.79 -6.67
N THR A 679 18.88 -30.99 -6.74
CA THR A 679 18.81 -31.83 -7.96
C THR A 679 17.44 -31.83 -8.61
N LEU A 680 16.47 -31.13 -8.03
CA LEU A 680 15.12 -31.01 -8.59
C LEU A 680 15.09 -29.91 -9.64
N GLN A 681 14.42 -30.19 -10.75
CA GLN A 681 14.09 -29.19 -11.76
C GLN A 681 12.71 -28.63 -11.47
N GLY A 682 12.51 -27.36 -11.72
CA GLY A 682 11.24 -26.68 -11.50
C GLY A 682 11.13 -25.41 -12.32
N THR A 683 10.21 -24.55 -11.88
CA THR A 683 9.94 -23.23 -12.44
C THR A 683 10.18 -22.20 -11.35
N GLY A 684 11.40 -22.14 -10.82
CA GLY A 684 11.73 -21.31 -9.68
C GLY A 684 11.56 -19.83 -10.04
N MET A 685 10.68 -19.13 -9.32
CA MET A 685 10.42 -17.71 -9.56
C MET A 685 10.87 -16.84 -8.38
N GLY A 686 10.44 -17.14 -7.17
CA GLY A 686 10.78 -16.43 -5.94
C GLY A 686 11.53 -17.34 -4.95
N ALA A 687 12.37 -16.74 -4.12
CA ALA A 687 13.14 -17.44 -3.10
C ALA A 687 13.36 -16.59 -1.84
N HIS A 688 13.33 -17.22 -0.67
CA HIS A 688 13.60 -16.59 0.63
C HIS A 688 14.10 -17.63 1.64
N VAL A 689 14.88 -17.19 2.62
CA VAL A 689 15.47 -18.05 3.66
C VAL A 689 14.89 -17.75 5.04
N GLY A 690 14.85 -18.76 5.90
CA GLY A 690 14.40 -18.64 7.29
C GLY A 690 14.45 -19.98 8.00
N ASP A 691 14.68 -19.97 9.31
CA ASP A 691 14.75 -21.16 10.15
C ASP A 691 13.34 -21.64 10.53
N MET A 692 12.80 -22.61 9.78
CA MET A 692 11.39 -22.99 9.86
C MET A 692 11.10 -23.98 11.00
N ASP A 693 12.10 -24.74 11.45
CA ASP A 693 11.93 -25.76 12.48
C ASP A 693 12.66 -25.44 13.80
N GLY A 694 13.37 -24.31 13.83
CA GLY A 694 13.98 -23.72 15.01
C GLY A 694 15.21 -24.48 15.49
N ASP A 695 15.99 -25.03 14.57
CA ASP A 695 17.22 -25.77 14.84
C ASP A 695 18.49 -24.90 14.78
N GLY A 696 18.36 -23.66 14.31
CA GLY A 696 19.43 -22.66 14.22
C GLY A 696 20.16 -22.64 12.87
N ASP A 697 19.70 -23.38 11.87
CA ASP A 697 20.19 -23.37 10.50
C ASP A 697 19.14 -22.72 9.56
N LEU A 698 19.55 -22.23 8.38
CA LEU A 698 18.62 -21.56 7.46
C LEU A 698 17.96 -22.59 6.54
N ASP A 699 16.64 -22.49 6.38
CA ASP A 699 15.91 -23.21 5.34
C ASP A 699 15.57 -22.30 4.17
N LEU A 700 15.16 -22.87 3.03
CA LEU A 700 14.89 -22.14 1.79
C LEU A 700 13.51 -22.49 1.21
N CYS A 701 12.66 -21.49 1.01
CA CYS A 701 11.44 -21.61 0.21
C CYS A 701 11.73 -21.24 -1.25
N VAL A 702 11.08 -21.94 -2.20
CA VAL A 702 11.12 -21.59 -3.62
C VAL A 702 9.73 -21.74 -4.25
N SER A 703 9.20 -20.65 -4.79
CA SER A 703 7.91 -20.64 -5.48
C SER A 703 8.02 -21.27 -6.88
N ASN A 704 7.02 -22.06 -7.26
CA ASN A 704 6.96 -22.81 -8.52
C ASN A 704 5.55 -22.84 -9.13
N PHE A 705 5.42 -23.37 -10.34
CA PHE A 705 4.16 -23.81 -10.96
C PHE A 705 3.72 -25.15 -10.37
N GLY A 706 3.52 -25.15 -9.06
CA GLY A 706 3.22 -26.32 -8.25
C GLY A 706 4.30 -27.41 -8.33
N PRO A 707 4.26 -28.37 -7.40
CA PRO A 707 4.36 -28.00 -5.99
C PRO A 707 5.52 -27.01 -5.76
N ASN A 708 5.39 -26.13 -4.78
CA ASN A 708 6.50 -25.31 -4.30
C ASN A 708 7.57 -26.20 -3.64
N PHE A 709 8.83 -25.75 -3.63
CA PHE A 709 9.89 -26.46 -2.94
C PHE A 709 10.17 -25.79 -1.59
N LEU A 710 10.43 -26.63 -0.61
CA LEU A 710 10.90 -26.23 0.70
C LEU A 710 12.11 -27.10 1.01
N TRP A 711 13.28 -26.47 0.97
CA TRP A 711 14.56 -27.12 1.20
C TRP A 711 14.94 -26.92 2.66
N MET A 712 14.99 -28.03 3.38
CA MET A 712 15.44 -28.08 4.76
C MET A 712 16.95 -28.32 4.80
N GLN A 713 17.66 -27.51 5.58
CA GLN A 713 19.09 -27.74 5.82
C GLN A 713 19.24 -28.80 6.91
N GLU A 714 20.00 -29.87 6.62
CA GLU A 714 20.18 -30.97 7.56
C GLU A 714 21.60 -31.05 8.12
N GLU A 715 22.55 -30.52 7.34
CA GLU A 715 23.95 -30.28 7.66
C GLU A 715 24.37 -29.12 6.73
N PRO A 716 25.45 -28.37 7.04
CA PRO A 716 25.99 -27.31 6.18
C PRO A 716 25.97 -27.65 4.68
N THR A 717 26.43 -28.86 4.35
CA THR A 717 26.56 -29.29 2.95
C THR A 717 25.44 -30.19 2.42
N ARG A 718 24.29 -30.28 3.09
CA ARG A 718 23.22 -31.24 2.73
C ARG A 718 21.83 -30.65 2.94
N TRP A 719 21.10 -30.54 1.84
CA TRP A 719 19.72 -30.07 1.82
C TRP A 719 18.74 -31.18 1.39
N GLU A 720 17.53 -31.16 1.93
CA GLU A 720 16.45 -32.10 1.60
C GLU A 720 15.18 -31.32 1.23
N GLU A 721 14.57 -31.66 0.08
CA GLU A 721 13.28 -31.08 -0.27
C GLU A 721 12.18 -31.83 0.51
N VAL A 722 11.41 -31.08 1.30
CA VAL A 722 10.46 -31.62 2.28
C VAL A 722 9.04 -31.05 2.13
N GLY A 723 8.75 -30.28 1.09
CA GLY A 723 7.52 -29.49 0.98
C GLY A 723 6.24 -30.32 1.04
N VAL A 724 6.22 -31.50 0.41
CA VAL A 724 5.08 -32.43 0.49
C VAL A 724 4.91 -32.98 1.91
N ASP A 725 6.02 -33.41 2.52
CA ASP A 725 5.99 -34.04 3.83
C ASP A 725 5.67 -33.04 4.95
N ARG A 726 6.00 -31.75 4.74
CA ARG A 726 5.67 -30.64 5.65
C ARG A 726 4.32 -29.97 5.35
N GLY A 727 3.60 -30.33 4.29
CA GLY A 727 2.20 -29.90 4.07
C GLY A 727 1.98 -28.71 3.12
N ILE A 728 3.01 -28.27 2.38
CA ILE A 728 2.93 -27.09 1.50
C ILE A 728 2.74 -27.42 0.00
N ALA A 729 2.77 -28.70 -0.39
CA ALA A 729 2.86 -29.14 -1.80
C ALA A 729 1.53 -29.64 -2.41
N GLU A 730 0.39 -29.32 -1.83
CA GLU A 730 -0.90 -29.89 -2.26
C GLU A 730 -1.54 -29.15 -3.45
N ASN A 731 -1.06 -27.94 -3.77
CA ASN A 731 -1.65 -27.04 -4.76
C ASN A 731 -0.81 -26.94 -6.05
N ILE A 732 -1.43 -27.20 -7.21
CA ILE A 732 -0.80 -27.02 -8.54
C ILE A 732 -1.18 -25.64 -9.08
N LEU A 733 -0.78 -24.61 -8.35
CA LEU A 733 -0.99 -23.20 -8.67
C LEU A 733 0.28 -22.60 -9.28
N VAL A 734 0.19 -21.37 -9.77
CA VAL A 734 1.33 -20.61 -10.27
C VAL A 734 1.73 -19.60 -9.19
N ASN A 735 2.84 -19.88 -8.52
CA ASN A 735 3.33 -19.11 -7.38
C ASN A 735 4.51 -18.25 -7.81
N TRP A 736 4.44 -16.94 -7.62
CA TRP A 736 5.48 -15.99 -8.02
C TRP A 736 6.42 -15.69 -6.87
N ASP A 737 5.89 -15.42 -5.69
CA ASP A 737 6.64 -14.96 -4.53
C ASP A 737 6.66 -16.01 -3.41
N CYS A 738 7.69 -16.01 -2.57
CA CYS A 738 7.69 -16.75 -1.31
C CYS A 738 8.46 -16.01 -0.22
N LYS A 739 7.93 -16.01 1.01
CA LYS A 739 8.54 -15.37 2.17
C LYS A 739 8.27 -16.18 3.44
N PHE A 740 9.27 -16.24 4.32
CA PHE A 740 9.13 -16.75 5.68
C PHE A 740 8.81 -15.57 6.60
N ILE A 741 7.75 -15.67 7.39
CA ILE A 741 7.25 -14.58 8.26
C ILE A 741 6.60 -15.18 9.49
N ASP A 742 6.69 -14.53 10.65
CA ASP A 742 5.86 -14.89 11.82
C ASP A 742 4.60 -14.01 11.80
N VAL A 743 3.53 -14.48 11.16
CA VAL A 743 2.37 -13.63 10.84
C VAL A 743 1.48 -13.37 12.06
N ASP A 744 1.51 -14.29 13.03
CA ASP A 744 0.64 -14.26 14.21
C ASP A 744 1.37 -14.09 15.54
N LEU A 745 2.68 -13.83 15.46
CA LEU A 745 3.58 -13.51 16.55
C LEU A 745 3.63 -14.62 17.61
N ASP A 746 3.55 -15.88 17.17
CA ASP A 746 3.63 -17.04 18.04
C ASP A 746 5.05 -17.59 18.22
N GLY A 747 6.02 -17.08 17.45
CA GLY A 747 7.43 -17.46 17.46
C GLY A 747 7.80 -18.56 16.48
N ASP A 748 6.90 -18.93 15.57
CA ASP A 748 7.12 -19.87 14.48
C ASP A 748 7.10 -19.14 13.13
N LEU A 749 8.09 -19.40 12.27
CA LEU A 749 8.06 -18.84 10.92
C LEU A 749 7.04 -19.62 10.07
N ASP A 750 6.03 -18.90 9.59
CA ASP A 750 5.05 -19.29 8.57
C ASP A 750 5.59 -19.08 7.16
N VAL A 751 4.87 -19.60 6.15
CA VAL A 751 5.27 -19.44 4.75
C VAL A 751 4.16 -18.81 3.90
N TRP A 752 4.48 -17.67 3.30
CA TRP A 752 3.65 -16.98 2.32
C TRP A 752 4.02 -17.39 0.89
N PHE A 753 3.01 -17.52 0.02
CA PHE A 753 3.19 -17.58 -1.44
C PHE A 753 2.22 -16.63 -2.16
N GLY A 754 2.80 -15.73 -2.96
CA GLY A 754 2.05 -14.89 -3.90
C GLY A 754 1.66 -15.69 -5.15
N VAL A 755 0.38 -15.69 -5.53
CA VAL A 755 -0.17 -16.54 -6.59
C VAL A 755 -0.77 -15.71 -7.71
N GLY A 756 -0.61 -16.15 -8.96
CA GLY A 756 -1.15 -15.44 -10.10
C GLY A 756 -1.31 -16.27 -11.37
N LYS A 757 -2.09 -15.79 -12.35
CA LYS A 757 -2.29 -16.49 -13.63
C LYS A 757 -1.17 -16.21 -14.63
N ILE A 758 -0.81 -17.19 -15.44
CA ILE A 758 -0.02 -17.02 -16.68
C ILE A 758 -0.80 -17.34 -17.95
N ASN A 759 -2.09 -17.72 -17.84
CA ASN A 759 -2.93 -18.05 -18.98
C ASN A 759 -4.42 -18.04 -18.59
N PRO A 760 -5.35 -18.02 -19.56
CA PRO A 760 -6.79 -17.95 -19.28
C PRO A 760 -7.41 -19.29 -18.84
N PHE A 761 -6.66 -20.39 -18.79
CA PHE A 761 -7.20 -21.75 -18.54
C PHE A 761 -7.02 -22.23 -17.09
N THR A 762 -6.26 -21.53 -16.25
CA THR A 762 -6.12 -21.83 -14.82
C THR A 762 -7.20 -21.10 -14.00
N SER A 763 -8.14 -21.87 -13.44
CA SER A 763 -9.36 -21.34 -12.80
C SER A 763 -9.21 -20.93 -11.33
N PHE A 764 -8.16 -21.36 -10.62
CA PHE A 764 -7.93 -21.06 -9.20
C PHE A 764 -6.59 -20.33 -9.03
N ASN A 765 -6.57 -19.19 -8.33
CA ASN A 765 -5.35 -18.37 -8.14
C ASN A 765 -5.41 -17.60 -6.81
N ASN A 766 -5.76 -18.30 -5.74
CA ASN A 766 -5.73 -17.69 -4.42
C ASN A 766 -4.27 -17.70 -3.96
N ASN A 767 -3.84 -16.62 -3.31
CA ASN A 767 -2.63 -16.64 -2.51
C ASN A 767 -2.66 -17.81 -1.51
N SER A 768 -1.48 -18.25 -1.07
CA SER A 768 -1.37 -19.32 -0.06
C SER A 768 -0.60 -18.80 1.14
N LEU A 769 -1.10 -19.06 2.34
CA LEU A 769 -0.43 -18.78 3.60
C LEU A 769 -0.49 -20.04 4.45
N TYR A 770 0.69 -20.55 4.78
CA TYR A 770 0.89 -21.81 5.46
C TYR A 770 1.36 -21.54 6.88
N ILE A 771 0.50 -21.85 7.85
CA ILE A 771 0.75 -21.60 9.27
C ILE A 771 1.52 -22.77 9.87
N ASN A 772 2.63 -22.49 10.53
CA ASN A 772 3.50 -23.47 11.17
C ASN A 772 2.85 -24.02 12.46
N ASP A 773 3.04 -25.31 12.74
CA ASP A 773 2.57 -25.96 13.97
C ASP A 773 3.60 -25.99 15.10
N GLY A 774 4.71 -25.27 14.90
CA GLY A 774 5.87 -25.19 15.79
C GLY A 774 6.88 -26.33 15.67
N ASN A 775 6.70 -27.21 14.68
CA ASN A 775 7.65 -28.27 14.34
C ASN A 775 8.00 -28.28 12.84
N GLY A 776 7.79 -27.15 12.15
CA GLY A 776 8.01 -27.00 10.71
C GLY A 776 7.04 -27.83 9.87
N HIS A 777 5.83 -28.12 10.37
CA HIS A 777 4.73 -28.63 9.56
C HIS A 777 3.68 -27.53 9.41
N PHE A 778 3.07 -27.48 8.23
CA PHE A 778 2.26 -26.37 7.82
C PHE A 778 0.80 -26.74 7.55
N ILE A 779 -0.09 -25.82 7.87
CA ILE A 779 -1.54 -25.91 7.60
C ILE A 779 -1.97 -24.65 6.85
N ASP A 780 -2.68 -24.82 5.74
CA ASP A 780 -3.23 -23.69 4.97
C ASP A 780 -4.21 -22.87 5.83
N GLY A 781 -3.84 -21.61 6.08
CA GLY A 781 -4.58 -20.64 6.88
C GLY A 781 -5.16 -19.48 6.08
N ILE A 782 -5.06 -19.47 4.73
CA ILE A 782 -5.38 -18.29 3.92
C ILE A 782 -6.83 -17.80 4.10
N GLU A 783 -7.79 -18.72 4.19
CA GLU A 783 -9.19 -18.39 4.43
C GLU A 783 -9.42 -17.89 5.86
N ALA A 784 -8.78 -18.52 6.84
CA ALA A 784 -8.95 -18.22 8.26
C ALA A 784 -8.38 -16.84 8.63
N ILE A 785 -7.25 -16.46 8.04
CA ILE A 785 -6.62 -15.16 8.27
C ILE A 785 -7.34 -14.02 7.56
N GLY A 786 -8.15 -14.30 6.53
CA GLY A 786 -8.89 -13.29 5.77
C GLY A 786 -8.17 -12.79 4.50
N LEU A 787 -7.21 -13.56 3.97
CA LEU A 787 -6.47 -13.25 2.73
C LEU A 787 -6.98 -14.04 1.52
N LEU A 788 -8.17 -14.62 1.59
CA LEU A 788 -8.75 -15.33 0.46
C LEU A 788 -9.14 -14.35 -0.66
N ASP A 789 -8.40 -14.37 -1.77
CA ASP A 789 -8.63 -13.45 -2.89
C ASP A 789 -8.48 -14.11 -4.28
N GLN A 790 -8.67 -13.31 -5.35
CA GLN A 790 -8.52 -13.70 -6.76
C GLN A 790 -7.56 -12.78 -7.54
N GLY A 791 -6.69 -12.06 -6.83
CA GLY A 791 -5.65 -11.21 -7.41
C GLY A 791 -4.62 -12.03 -8.18
N LYS A 792 -3.97 -11.40 -9.16
CA LYS A 792 -2.75 -11.92 -9.78
C LYS A 792 -1.58 -11.24 -9.07
N THR A 793 -1.24 -11.77 -7.90
CA THR A 793 -0.21 -11.25 -7.01
C THR A 793 1.16 -11.63 -7.55
N MET A 794 1.93 -10.62 -7.96
CA MET A 794 3.32 -10.79 -8.40
C MET A 794 4.29 -10.09 -7.46
N GLY A 795 3.94 -8.92 -6.91
CA GLY A 795 4.68 -8.31 -5.81
C GLY A 795 3.98 -8.52 -4.48
N SER A 796 4.73 -8.88 -3.44
CA SER A 796 4.25 -8.76 -2.06
C SER A 796 5.35 -8.19 -1.16
N ALA A 797 4.96 -7.35 -0.22
CA ALA A 797 5.85 -6.79 0.79
C ALA A 797 5.20 -6.89 2.17
N TRP A 798 6.00 -7.35 3.13
CA TRP A 798 5.63 -7.48 4.53
C TRP A 798 6.46 -6.49 5.34
N ALA A 799 5.80 -5.59 6.05
CA ALA A 799 6.44 -4.58 6.88
C ALA A 799 5.47 -4.08 7.96
N ASP A 800 6.00 -3.51 9.02
CA ASP A 800 5.25 -2.89 10.11
C ASP A 800 4.99 -1.41 9.75
N PHE A 801 3.91 -1.12 9.01
CA PHE A 801 3.68 0.21 8.42
C PHE A 801 3.11 1.24 9.42
N ASP A 802 2.48 0.80 10.51
CA ASP A 802 2.00 1.67 11.59
C ASP A 802 2.85 1.62 12.87
N GLY A 803 3.86 0.75 12.92
CA GLY A 803 4.87 0.70 13.98
C GLY A 803 4.37 0.05 15.27
N ASP A 804 3.40 -0.86 15.19
CA ASP A 804 2.76 -1.47 16.34
C ASP A 804 3.22 -2.91 16.65
N GLY A 805 3.94 -3.53 15.70
CA GLY A 805 4.68 -4.76 15.96
C GLY A 805 4.35 -5.95 15.09
N ASP A 806 3.21 -5.97 14.43
CA ASP A 806 2.88 -7.01 13.48
C ASP A 806 3.14 -6.58 12.04
N LEU A 807 3.45 -7.56 11.19
CA LEU A 807 3.70 -7.30 9.78
C LEU A 807 2.37 -7.17 9.05
N ASP A 808 2.15 -6.00 8.46
CA ASP A 808 1.12 -5.71 7.48
C ASP A 808 1.54 -6.20 6.09
N LEU A 809 0.59 -6.23 5.16
CA LEU A 809 0.79 -6.77 3.82
C LEU A 809 0.36 -5.80 2.73
N VAL A 810 1.28 -5.48 1.81
CA VAL A 810 0.98 -4.79 0.56
C VAL A 810 1.10 -5.79 -0.59
N LEU A 811 0.05 -5.89 -1.42
CA LEU A 811 0.00 -6.74 -2.59
C LEU A 811 0.01 -5.92 -3.88
N GLY A 812 0.95 -6.25 -4.76
CA GLY A 812 1.01 -5.78 -6.14
C GLY A 812 0.27 -6.74 -7.08
N ASP A 813 -1.03 -6.51 -7.29
CA ASP A 813 -1.83 -7.31 -8.20
C ASP A 813 -1.88 -6.71 -9.60
N SER A 814 -1.24 -7.41 -10.53
CA SER A 814 -1.20 -7.03 -11.95
C SER A 814 -2.58 -6.92 -12.62
N ASN A 815 -3.63 -7.54 -12.04
CA ASN A 815 -4.97 -7.65 -12.61
C ASN A 815 -6.05 -6.79 -11.90
N ILE A 816 -5.79 -6.27 -10.70
CA ILE A 816 -6.79 -5.50 -9.92
C ILE A 816 -6.22 -4.27 -9.19
N GLY A 817 -4.90 -4.06 -9.16
CA GLY A 817 -4.29 -2.88 -8.53
C GLY A 817 -3.43 -3.21 -7.31
N ILE A 818 -3.09 -2.19 -6.52
CA ILE A 818 -2.46 -2.39 -5.22
C ILE A 818 -3.53 -2.65 -4.18
N ARG A 819 -3.29 -3.63 -3.31
CA ARG A 819 -4.09 -3.85 -2.10
C ARG A 819 -3.22 -3.75 -0.85
N PHE A 820 -3.83 -3.31 0.24
CA PHE A 820 -3.16 -3.14 1.52
C PHE A 820 -4.00 -3.81 2.61
N PHE A 821 -3.35 -4.59 3.46
CA PHE A 821 -3.95 -5.34 4.54
C PHE A 821 -3.26 -5.00 5.84
N GLU A 822 -4.08 -4.64 6.82
CA GLU A 822 -3.66 -4.38 8.21
C GLU A 822 -3.79 -5.68 9.01
N ASN A 823 -2.72 -6.07 9.70
CA ASN A 823 -2.69 -7.20 10.61
C ASN A 823 -3.20 -6.77 12.00
N ASP A 824 -3.58 -7.74 12.84
CA ASP A 824 -4.02 -7.48 14.22
C ASP A 824 -3.35 -8.33 15.30
N ALA A 825 -2.22 -8.95 14.98
CA ALA A 825 -1.55 -9.86 15.89
C ALA A 825 -1.04 -9.11 17.13
N ALA A 826 -0.42 -7.93 17.02
CA ALA A 826 0.18 -7.26 18.16
C ALA A 826 -0.86 -6.69 19.16
N GLN A 827 -2.10 -6.43 18.73
CA GLN A 827 -3.16 -5.88 19.59
C GLN A 827 -3.91 -6.98 20.36
N ARG A 828 -3.63 -8.27 20.10
CA ARG A 828 -4.20 -9.40 20.86
C ARG A 828 -3.61 -9.52 22.27
N ASP A 829 -4.40 -10.11 23.16
CA ASP A 829 -4.05 -10.23 24.59
C ASP A 829 -2.79 -11.07 24.82
N ASN A 830 -1.80 -10.48 25.50
CA ASN A 830 -0.53 -11.12 25.89
C ASN A 830 0.40 -11.48 24.72
N VAL A 831 0.21 -10.89 23.55
CA VAL A 831 1.19 -10.98 22.47
C VAL A 831 2.44 -10.20 22.85
N ARG A 832 3.59 -10.79 22.56
CA ARG A 832 4.91 -10.23 22.78
C ARG A 832 5.72 -10.49 21.54
N TRP A 833 6.55 -9.53 21.16
CA TRP A 833 7.40 -9.64 19.98
C TRP A 833 8.71 -8.89 20.22
N ILE A 834 9.67 -9.15 19.34
CA ILE A 834 10.94 -8.42 19.27
C ILE A 834 11.27 -8.15 17.80
N SER A 835 11.76 -6.95 17.49
CA SER A 835 12.46 -6.65 16.25
C SER A 835 13.89 -6.23 16.58
N ILE A 836 14.84 -6.64 15.75
CA ILE A 836 16.27 -6.39 15.86
C ILE A 836 16.73 -5.80 14.52
N ASP A 837 17.26 -4.57 14.58
CA ASP A 837 17.84 -3.83 13.46
C ASP A 837 19.35 -3.68 13.72
N PRO A 838 20.18 -4.60 13.22
CA PRO A 838 21.63 -4.52 13.35
C PRO A 838 22.20 -3.43 12.42
N LYS A 839 23.14 -2.63 12.94
CA LYS A 839 23.79 -1.55 12.19
C LYS A 839 25.30 -1.52 12.43
N SER A 840 26.08 -1.10 11.45
CA SER A 840 27.49 -0.77 11.61
C SER A 840 27.70 0.76 11.63
N PRO A 841 28.60 1.30 12.47
CA PRO A 841 28.99 2.70 12.36
C PRO A 841 29.81 2.93 11.08
N ALA A 842 29.53 4.02 10.35
CA ALA A 842 30.19 4.46 9.09
C ALA A 842 31.71 4.79 9.18
N THR A 843 32.44 4.20 10.13
CA THR A 843 33.89 4.33 10.26
C THR A 843 34.60 2.98 10.29
N ASP A 844 33.84 1.89 10.14
CA ASP A 844 34.38 0.55 10.04
C ASP A 844 34.49 0.17 8.56
N ASP A 845 35.71 -0.15 8.12
CA ASP A 845 35.99 -0.46 6.72
C ASP A 845 35.78 -1.97 6.43
N GLU A 846 35.15 -2.73 7.35
CA GLU A 846 35.00 -4.20 7.25
C GLU A 846 33.54 -4.69 7.32
N ILE A 847 32.56 -3.86 7.72
CA ILE A 847 31.14 -4.24 7.81
C ILE A 847 30.24 -3.13 7.25
N ASN A 848 29.40 -3.47 6.27
CA ASN A 848 28.43 -2.55 5.69
C ASN A 848 27.43 -1.99 6.73
N ARG A 849 27.01 -0.74 6.52
CA ARG A 849 26.23 0.05 7.49
C ARG A 849 24.92 -0.58 7.91
N ASP A 850 24.22 -1.22 6.98
CA ASP A 850 22.93 -1.86 7.20
C ASP A 850 23.02 -3.33 7.64
N ALA A 851 24.24 -3.83 7.84
CA ALA A 851 24.54 -5.21 8.25
C ALA A 851 23.87 -6.26 7.34
N ILE A 852 23.72 -5.95 6.05
CA ILE A 852 23.21 -6.89 5.05
C ILE A 852 24.16 -8.09 5.00
N GLY A 853 23.60 -9.29 5.14
CA GLY A 853 24.33 -10.55 5.24
C GLY A 853 24.50 -11.07 6.67
N ALA A 854 24.30 -10.23 7.69
CA ALA A 854 24.37 -10.66 9.09
C ALA A 854 23.26 -11.65 9.46
N MET A 855 23.55 -12.53 10.43
CA MET A 855 22.59 -13.49 10.98
C MET A 855 22.20 -13.13 12.40
N VAL A 856 20.92 -13.27 12.72
CA VAL A 856 20.37 -13.01 14.05
C VAL A 856 19.81 -14.31 14.64
N ASP A 857 20.47 -14.82 15.68
CA ASP A 857 20.02 -15.98 16.46
C ASP A 857 19.25 -15.54 17.69
N ILE A 858 17.97 -15.92 17.79
CA ILE A 858 17.11 -15.68 18.96
C ILE A 858 16.91 -16.99 19.71
N GLU A 859 17.58 -17.15 20.85
CA GLU A 859 17.50 -18.34 21.71
C GLU A 859 16.34 -18.20 22.70
N LEU A 860 15.40 -19.14 22.67
CA LEU A 860 14.20 -19.18 23.50
C LEU A 860 14.31 -20.19 24.65
N SER A 861 13.68 -19.91 25.79
CA SER A 861 13.75 -20.75 26.99
C SER A 861 13.06 -22.13 26.86
N ASN A 862 12.38 -22.37 25.74
CA ASN A 862 11.84 -23.67 25.37
C ASN A 862 12.90 -24.57 24.71
N GLY A 863 14.11 -24.04 24.45
CA GLY A 863 15.25 -24.74 23.86
C GLY A 863 15.36 -24.62 22.34
N ARG A 864 14.52 -23.79 21.70
CA ARG A 864 14.61 -23.47 20.27
C ARG A 864 15.50 -22.26 20.04
N THR A 865 16.15 -22.24 18.90
CA THR A 865 16.87 -21.07 18.38
C THR A 865 16.25 -20.77 17.04
N ILE A 866 15.80 -19.53 16.80
CA ILE A 866 15.34 -19.12 15.48
C ILE A 866 16.43 -18.24 14.87
N ARG A 867 16.94 -18.62 13.70
CA ARG A 867 17.85 -17.80 12.90
C ARG A 867 17.11 -17.05 11.80
N GLN A 868 17.44 -15.76 11.64
CA GLN A 868 17.03 -14.94 10.50
C GLN A 868 18.24 -14.21 9.88
N ALA A 869 18.26 -14.10 8.56
CA ALA A 869 19.26 -13.34 7.82
C ALA A 869 18.76 -11.91 7.56
N ILE A 870 19.67 -10.94 7.60
CA ILE A 870 19.40 -9.58 7.15
C ILE A 870 19.66 -9.51 5.65
N LEU A 871 18.60 -9.28 4.88
CA LEU A 871 18.64 -9.34 3.42
C LEU A 871 18.36 -7.96 2.80
N ALA A 872 18.95 -7.72 1.63
CA ALA A 872 18.61 -6.62 0.74
C ALA A 872 18.27 -7.18 -0.65
N GLY A 873 17.01 -7.62 -0.76
CA GLY A 873 16.46 -8.31 -1.93
C GLY A 873 16.07 -9.76 -1.61
N ASP A 874 14.78 -10.06 -1.69
CA ASP A 874 14.22 -11.37 -1.35
C ASP A 874 12.82 -11.61 -1.97
N GLY A 875 12.36 -12.85 -1.99
CA GLY A 875 11.09 -13.20 -2.62
C GLY A 875 11.20 -13.16 -4.15
N PHE A 876 10.24 -12.54 -4.85
CA PHE A 876 10.21 -12.45 -6.32
C PHE A 876 10.92 -11.21 -6.87
N ILE A 877 10.19 -10.10 -7.09
CA ILE A 877 10.67 -8.88 -7.75
C ILE A 877 10.62 -7.62 -6.85
N GLY A 878 10.23 -7.79 -5.59
CA GLY A 878 10.30 -6.74 -4.56
C GLY A 878 11.42 -6.99 -3.56
N CYS A 879 11.32 -6.35 -2.41
CA CYS A 879 12.11 -6.70 -1.22
C CYS A 879 11.28 -6.52 0.07
N SER A 880 11.77 -7.06 1.18
CA SER A 880 11.32 -6.78 2.54
C SER A 880 12.18 -5.66 3.17
N VAL A 881 11.74 -5.15 4.33
CA VAL A 881 12.60 -4.32 5.18
C VAL A 881 13.72 -5.17 5.80
N SER A 882 14.91 -4.60 5.96
CA SER A 882 16.09 -5.29 6.48
C SER A 882 16.10 -5.31 8.02
N GLU A 883 15.22 -6.12 8.63
CA GLU A 883 15.18 -6.35 10.09
C GLU A 883 14.84 -7.81 10.41
N ALA A 884 15.31 -8.31 11.56
CA ALA A 884 14.92 -9.62 12.09
C ALA A 884 13.77 -9.46 13.09
N ARG A 885 12.65 -10.17 12.88
CA ARG A 885 11.44 -10.01 13.70
C ARG A 885 10.83 -11.35 14.11
N LEU A 886 10.47 -11.48 15.39
CA LEU A 886 9.90 -12.71 15.94
C LEU A 886 8.93 -12.44 17.09
N GLY A 887 7.83 -13.20 17.12
CA GLY A 887 6.96 -13.37 18.27
C GLY A 887 7.64 -14.10 19.43
N VAL A 888 7.20 -13.82 20.66
CA VAL A 888 7.74 -14.47 21.86
C VAL A 888 6.62 -15.29 22.53
N PRO A 889 6.58 -16.61 22.29
CA PRO A 889 5.45 -17.46 22.68
C PRO A 889 5.11 -17.35 24.16
N SER A 890 3.82 -17.52 24.47
CA SER A 890 3.33 -17.39 25.85
C SER A 890 3.99 -18.40 26.80
N GLY A 891 4.61 -17.89 27.87
CA GLY A 891 5.31 -18.72 28.86
C GLY A 891 6.77 -19.07 28.50
N THR A 892 7.27 -18.57 27.37
CA THR A 892 8.67 -18.63 26.96
C THR A 892 9.36 -17.29 27.24
N GLU A 893 10.66 -17.28 27.49
CA GLU A 893 11.46 -16.04 27.55
C GLU A 893 12.59 -16.11 26.53
N ILE A 894 13.07 -14.96 26.07
CA ILE A 894 14.32 -14.89 25.31
C ILE A 894 15.47 -15.12 26.31
N GLU A 895 16.28 -16.14 26.08
CA GLU A 895 17.46 -16.43 26.90
C GLU A 895 18.68 -15.66 26.40
N ASN A 896 18.81 -15.51 25.09
CA ASN A 896 19.97 -14.89 24.45
C ASN A 896 19.63 -14.40 23.04
N ILE A 897 20.33 -13.35 22.59
CA ILE A 897 20.30 -12.89 21.21
C ILE A 897 21.74 -12.73 20.74
N LYS A 898 22.10 -13.37 19.64
CA LYS A 898 23.41 -13.23 19.02
C LYS A 898 23.27 -12.68 17.61
N ILE A 899 24.15 -11.76 17.26
CA ILE A 899 24.32 -11.26 15.90
C ILE A 899 25.67 -11.77 15.42
N ILE A 900 25.65 -12.50 14.31
CA ILE A 900 26.84 -12.98 13.60
C ILE A 900 27.01 -12.02 12.42
N TRP A 901 28.06 -11.22 12.46
CA TRP A 901 28.34 -10.20 11.45
C TRP A 901 29.05 -10.82 10.23
N ASN A 902 29.12 -10.09 9.12
CA ASN A 902 29.71 -10.57 7.86
C ASN A 902 31.16 -11.06 8.06
N ASP A 903 31.96 -10.36 8.87
CA ASP A 903 33.34 -10.76 9.23
C ASP A 903 33.45 -12.02 10.11
N GLY A 904 32.31 -12.61 10.51
CA GLY A 904 32.21 -13.77 11.39
C GLY A 904 32.33 -13.45 12.89
N GLU A 905 32.49 -12.19 13.28
CA GLU A 905 32.45 -11.79 14.69
C GLU A 905 31.04 -11.97 15.25
N VAL A 906 30.95 -12.28 16.54
CA VAL A 906 29.68 -12.57 17.20
C VAL A 906 29.44 -11.59 18.34
N THR A 907 28.42 -10.76 18.19
CA THR A 907 27.94 -9.88 19.27
C THR A 907 26.80 -10.55 20.01
N THR A 908 26.90 -10.62 21.33
CA THR A 908 25.79 -11.03 22.20
C THR A 908 25.14 -9.80 22.81
N MET A 909 23.84 -9.59 22.59
CA MET A 909 23.13 -8.42 23.14
C MET A 909 23.07 -8.50 24.66
N GLU A 910 23.41 -7.40 25.36
CA GLU A 910 23.37 -7.35 26.83
C GLU A 910 21.96 -7.06 27.37
N ASP A 911 21.16 -6.28 26.65
CA ASP A 911 19.81 -5.85 27.02
C ASP A 911 18.94 -5.68 25.76
N TRP A 912 17.63 -5.96 25.88
CA TRP A 912 16.62 -5.70 24.84
C TRP A 912 15.28 -5.34 25.46
N THR A 913 14.42 -4.70 24.68
CA THR A 913 13.05 -4.35 25.07
C THR A 913 12.06 -5.11 24.20
N ILE A 914 11.18 -5.88 24.85
CA ILE A 914 10.03 -6.53 24.21
C ILE A 914 9.03 -5.48 23.73
N ASN A 915 8.37 -5.76 22.60
CA ASN A 915 7.42 -4.90 21.90
C ASN A 915 8.04 -3.58 21.45
N ARG A 916 9.28 -3.67 20.94
CA ARG A 916 10.07 -2.57 20.37
C ARG A 916 10.99 -3.11 19.29
N ILE A 917 11.31 -2.22 18.36
CA ILE A 917 12.48 -2.33 17.48
C ILE A 917 13.73 -2.01 18.32
N ASN A 918 14.69 -2.91 18.32
CA ASN A 918 15.95 -2.79 19.06
C ASN A 918 17.09 -2.59 18.06
N VAL A 919 17.69 -1.40 18.05
CA VAL A 919 18.87 -1.13 17.22
C VAL A 919 20.12 -1.59 17.95
N GLN A 920 20.91 -2.46 17.32
CA GLN A 920 22.17 -2.96 17.87
C GLN A 920 23.33 -2.58 16.95
N TYR A 921 24.26 -1.79 17.45
CA TYR A 921 25.45 -1.40 16.70
C TYR A 921 26.57 -2.44 16.81
N TYR A 922 27.34 -2.62 15.74
CA TYR A 922 28.61 -3.35 15.76
C TYR A 922 29.59 -2.69 16.76
N ASP A 923 30.18 -3.49 17.65
CA ASP A 923 31.23 -3.08 18.59
C ASP A 923 32.25 -4.23 18.71
N PRO A 924 33.40 -4.17 18.01
CA PRO A 924 34.36 -5.26 18.00
C PRO A 924 34.98 -5.48 19.40
N ASP A 925 35.18 -6.74 19.81
CA ASP A 925 35.68 -7.04 21.15
C ASP A 925 37.05 -6.36 21.41
N PRO A 926 37.15 -5.41 22.36
CA PRO A 926 38.39 -4.72 22.68
C PRO A 926 39.49 -5.64 23.25
N SER A 927 39.18 -6.91 23.53
CA SER A 927 40.16 -7.90 23.97
C SER A 927 41.18 -8.26 22.87
N ILE A 928 40.80 -8.20 21.59
CA ILE A 928 41.71 -8.43 20.44
C ILE A 928 42.62 -7.22 20.23
N GLU A 929 42.08 -6.00 20.31
CA GLU A 929 42.89 -4.78 20.31
C GLU A 929 43.90 -4.76 21.46
N ASN A 930 43.55 -5.29 22.65
CA ASN A 930 44.49 -5.39 23.77
C ASN A 930 45.57 -6.47 23.59
N LEU A 931 45.35 -7.48 22.74
CA LEU A 931 46.37 -8.45 22.33
C LEU A 931 47.36 -7.85 21.32
N LEU A 932 46.88 -7.01 20.40
CA LEU A 932 47.71 -6.34 19.38
C LEU A 932 48.39 -5.06 19.89
N SER A 933 47.72 -4.29 20.76
CA SER A 933 48.26 -3.09 21.42
C SER A 933 49.07 -3.40 22.69
N GLY A 934 49.05 -4.65 23.13
CA GLY A 934 49.89 -5.17 24.21
C GLY A 934 51.37 -4.89 23.92
N SER A 935 51.97 -4.01 24.72
CA SER A 935 53.37 -3.56 24.76
C SER A 935 54.49 -4.63 24.69
N SER A 936 54.16 -5.91 24.48
CA SER A 936 55.07 -7.03 24.30
C SER A 936 55.60 -7.15 22.86
N LEU A 937 54.83 -6.86 21.80
CA LEU A 937 55.29 -7.05 20.41
C LEU A 937 56.39 -6.04 20.02
N SER A 938 56.25 -4.77 20.38
CA SER A 938 57.30 -3.75 20.18
C SER A 938 58.55 -4.02 21.03
N GLN A 939 58.42 -4.57 22.23
CA GLN A 939 59.55 -5.01 23.04
C GLN A 939 60.23 -6.26 22.48
N ILE A 940 59.47 -7.23 21.96
CA ILE A 940 60.00 -8.45 21.32
C ILE A 940 60.72 -8.07 20.01
N LEU A 941 60.15 -7.17 19.19
CA LEU A 941 60.81 -6.68 17.98
C LEU A 941 62.10 -5.91 18.31
N LEU A 942 62.09 -5.05 19.35
CA LEU A 942 63.30 -4.36 19.83
C LEU A 942 64.34 -5.32 20.42
N ILE A 943 63.92 -6.40 21.08
CA ILE A 943 64.82 -7.45 21.59
C ILE A 943 65.40 -8.27 20.43
N ILE A 944 64.62 -8.59 19.40
CA ILE A 944 65.08 -9.31 18.21
C ILE A 944 66.03 -8.45 17.38
N ILE A 945 65.72 -7.15 17.19
CA ILE A 945 66.61 -6.19 16.52
C ILE A 945 67.88 -5.96 17.35
N GLY A 946 67.75 -5.85 18.68
CA GLY A 946 68.87 -5.72 19.61
C GLY A 946 69.79 -6.94 19.62
N LEU A 947 69.23 -8.15 19.65
CA LEU A 947 69.98 -9.42 19.57
C LEU A 947 70.65 -9.56 18.19
N SER A 948 69.97 -9.21 17.12
CA SER A 948 70.52 -9.23 15.76
C SER A 948 71.67 -8.22 15.60
N PHE A 949 71.59 -7.05 16.24
CA PHE A 949 72.65 -6.06 16.26
C PHE A 949 73.84 -6.48 17.11
N ILE A 950 73.62 -7.16 18.24
CA ILE A 950 74.69 -7.74 19.07
C ILE A 950 75.40 -8.89 18.34
N VAL A 951 74.67 -9.74 17.64
CA VAL A 951 75.23 -10.80 16.79
C VAL A 951 76.03 -10.19 15.63
N PHE A 952 75.53 -9.14 14.99
CA PHE A 952 76.26 -8.41 13.94
C PHE A 952 77.56 -7.78 14.46
N LEU A 953 77.54 -7.16 15.64
CA LEU A 953 78.74 -6.60 16.28
C LEU A 953 79.73 -7.69 16.73
N TYR A 954 79.24 -8.86 17.18
CA TYR A 954 80.08 -10.00 17.53
C TYR A 954 80.77 -10.61 16.31
N ILE A 955 80.04 -10.77 15.19
CA ILE A 955 80.60 -11.26 13.91
C ILE A 955 81.60 -10.25 13.33
N ARG A 956 81.30 -8.94 13.40
CA ARG A 956 82.24 -7.90 12.97
C ARG A 956 83.53 -7.89 13.80
N ARG A 957 83.43 -8.11 15.12
CA ARG A 957 84.60 -8.17 16.02
C ARG A 957 85.42 -9.45 15.85
N GLN A 958 84.81 -10.57 15.48
CA GLN A 958 85.51 -11.79 15.05
C GLN A 958 86.27 -11.56 13.74
N ASN A 959 85.63 -10.92 12.75
CA ASN A 959 86.26 -10.61 11.46
C ASN A 959 87.40 -9.56 11.56
N GLU A 960 87.32 -8.61 12.49
CA GLU A 960 88.41 -7.65 12.77
C GLU A 960 89.61 -8.30 13.49
N ASN A 961 89.38 -9.35 14.28
CA ASN A 961 90.46 -10.12 14.93
C ASN A 961 91.17 -11.07 13.94
N ASP A 962 90.43 -11.70 13.01
CA ASP A 962 91.01 -12.55 11.95
C ASP A 962 91.80 -11.76 10.88
N ALA A 963 91.54 -10.46 10.74
CA ALA A 963 92.32 -9.58 9.86
C ALA A 963 93.69 -9.17 10.44
N SER A 964 93.93 -9.41 11.73
CA SER A 964 95.20 -9.07 12.40
C SER A 964 96.27 -10.16 12.34
N ASP A 965 95.92 -11.39 11.93
CA ASP A 965 96.84 -12.54 11.76
C ASP A 965 97.29 -12.79 10.31
N ARG A 966 97.02 -11.85 9.39
CA ARG A 966 97.65 -11.79 8.05
C ARG A 966 98.35 -10.47 7.80
N LYS A 967 99.44 -10.22 8.52
CA LYS A 967 100.56 -9.39 8.05
C LYS A 967 101.87 -9.76 8.72
#